data_AF-A0A849RKT8-F1
#
_entry.id   AF-A0A849RKT8-F1
#
_cell.length_a   1.000
_cell.length_b   1.000
_cell.length_c   1.000
_cell.angle_alpha   90.00
_cell.angle_beta   90.00
_cell.angle_gamma   90.00
#
_symmetry.space_group_name_H-M   'P 1'
#
loop_
_entity.id
_entity.type
_entity.pdbx_description
1 polymer ?
#
loop_
_entity_poly.entity_id
_entity_poly.type
_entity_poly.pdbx_seq_one_letter_code
_entity_poly.pdbx_strand_id
1 'polypeptide(L)'
;MTTPQSHPLRGLLIAQFFGAFNDNAWKLMVALLGIRQVAGNMAPGADLESASQSQTTLTFVVFTLPLMLISLVAGVVADRVSKRTIIVSMKAVEVGLMAAGTVALFVDPAGGILPLIVLGCLGVHSALFSPAKYGILPEILPHDRLTQGNGILELNTFLAILGGTAIGGMLLDGVGSSTWLAPLALTLLSLIGFGASLTVPAVPVARTEGGLGSTLGKAVQAVRSNRTLLLAILGSAFFWTIASLVGQDMLVYAKTALHLSDSLSGLPLALLSIGIGAGAILAGKLSGERVEYGLIPMGAFGICMFLLLLGLLGPGLYGTLTLMAGLGLSCGLFVVPVNALIQWHAPADRRGSIIALSNTCTYSGVLMGSLSGGVFALLGLSTTGILLAAAAATFVGTLWALWLVPSAFVRLVLILLTKTLYRVRIIGPANVPQTGGSLLVPNHMSLVDGFLLIASLDRPVRFVVDAAYATHPLFKWLMNIMRVIPISSSGGPRIILRALRSAGQALDDGEIVCIFPEGQITRTGTLLPFRRGFERIVKGRTVPIIPVHLDRVWGSMFSFVKGRFIWKLPEQIPYPVTVSFGAPQPAETPAHELRRLVRELGEAAWRLRKADQQPIHRPVISAWRRHPLTFAMADATRPSITGLKALLGTITLARAMKPHWVGQRYVGLLLPPSVPGALLNVAAALTGKTSVNLNYTVGRTGLEAAVAQAGLKTLLTSRLFIEKAKLEIPDGVTILYLEDIAKTISGSAKLVALFLGLFAPIGLLERACGRTAPISLDDLATIIFSSGSTGEPKGVMLSHFAINSNVEGAGQVIHISKADRALGILPFFHSFGYMLLWFYARHNAGIVFHPSPLDVGAIGELCSKYRISLLVVTPTFLQLYLRRCTPEQFSYLRVVLTGAEKLPLRLVQAFQDKFGIVPVEGYGVTECAPVISSNCPDFRASGFYQVASRRGTVGQPFPGVSVRIVDPETWAILPPGQSGMLLVKGPNVMSGYLGREDLTAKAMKDGWYITGDIATLDDDGFLTITDRLSRFSKIGGEMVPHGKVEEALQQAAGADMQVFAVTGLPDEKKGERLAVLYTIDEAGLPEILEKLAASGLPNLFLPARNQFVQVDALPILGTGKLDLRGVKRIAMERLAAGSTHG
;
A
#
# COMPACT_ATOMS: atom_id res chain seq x y z
N MET A 1 29.09 -21.26 -15.26
CA MET A 1 28.52 -20.12 -14.51
C MET A 1 29.66 -19.48 -13.74
N THR A 2 30.20 -18.37 -14.22
CA THR A 2 31.25 -17.61 -13.55
C THR A 2 30.66 -16.90 -12.33
N THR A 3 31.42 -16.86 -11.23
CA THR A 3 31.07 -16.16 -9.99
C THR A 3 30.63 -14.71 -10.30
N PRO A 4 29.55 -14.21 -9.70
CA PRO A 4 29.11 -12.83 -9.92
C PRO A 4 30.17 -11.89 -9.37
N GLN A 5 30.90 -11.21 -10.25
CA GLN A 5 31.80 -10.13 -9.85
C GLN A 5 30.98 -9.04 -9.15
N SER A 6 31.44 -8.59 -7.99
CA SER A 6 30.71 -7.62 -7.15
C SER A 6 30.50 -6.26 -7.82
N HIS A 7 31.27 -5.92 -8.87
CA HIS A 7 31.17 -4.64 -9.59
C HIS A 7 31.49 -4.75 -11.10
N PRO A 8 30.59 -5.29 -11.94
CA PRO A 8 30.87 -5.57 -13.35
C PRO A 8 31.13 -4.33 -14.23
N LEU A 9 30.77 -3.12 -13.76
CA LEU A 9 30.94 -1.87 -14.51
C LEU A 9 32.24 -1.11 -14.20
N ARG A 10 32.93 -1.43 -13.10
CA ARG A 10 34.01 -0.56 -12.57
C ARG A 10 35.13 -0.33 -13.58
N GLY A 11 35.61 -1.41 -14.22
CA GLY A 11 36.65 -1.34 -15.24
C GLY A 11 36.25 -0.48 -16.45
N LEU A 12 35.02 -0.67 -16.94
CA LEU A 12 34.48 0.08 -18.07
C LEU A 12 34.36 1.58 -17.75
N LEU A 13 33.86 1.91 -16.56
CA LEU A 13 33.70 3.30 -16.12
C LEU A 13 35.05 4.02 -16.05
N ILE A 14 36.04 3.43 -15.39
CA ILE A 14 37.37 4.07 -15.26
C ILE A 14 38.04 4.23 -16.64
N ALA A 15 37.99 3.18 -17.48
CA ALA A 15 38.54 3.23 -18.84
C ALA A 15 37.85 4.30 -19.71
N GLN A 16 36.53 4.45 -19.58
CA GLN A 16 35.77 5.48 -20.28
C GLN A 16 36.08 6.89 -19.75
N PHE A 17 36.23 7.06 -18.44
CA PHE A 17 36.51 8.36 -17.83
C PHE A 17 37.82 8.94 -18.37
N PHE A 18 38.93 8.20 -18.27
CA PHE A 18 40.21 8.70 -18.76
C PHE A 18 40.25 8.87 -20.27
N GLY A 19 39.54 8.02 -21.03
CA GLY A 19 39.37 8.20 -22.46
C GLY A 19 38.71 9.51 -22.84
N ALA A 20 37.47 9.71 -22.37
CA ALA A 20 36.73 10.93 -22.67
C ALA A 20 37.40 12.19 -22.12
N PHE A 21 38.15 12.08 -21.01
CA PHE A 21 38.96 13.16 -20.47
C PHE A 21 40.07 13.55 -21.45
N ASN A 22 40.88 12.57 -21.88
CA ASN A 22 41.98 12.79 -22.81
C ASN A 22 41.49 13.34 -24.15
N ASP A 23 40.41 12.78 -24.70
CA ASP A 23 39.80 13.23 -25.96
C ASP A 23 39.48 14.72 -25.93
N ASN A 24 38.87 15.19 -24.84
CA ASN A 24 38.44 16.57 -24.71
C ASN A 24 39.56 17.51 -24.28
N ALA A 25 40.49 17.07 -23.43
CA ALA A 25 41.68 17.84 -23.08
C ALA A 25 42.54 18.10 -24.32
N TRP A 26 42.84 17.06 -25.10
CA TRP A 26 43.65 17.20 -26.32
C TRP A 26 42.95 18.08 -27.37
N LYS A 27 41.66 17.85 -27.63
CA LYS A 27 40.87 18.68 -28.55
C LYS A 27 40.90 20.15 -28.17
N LEU A 28 40.75 20.47 -26.88
CA LEU A 28 40.80 21.86 -26.43
C LEU A 28 42.22 22.45 -26.55
N MET A 29 43.26 21.70 -26.17
CA MET A 29 44.65 22.15 -26.31
C MET A 29 44.96 22.54 -27.77
N VAL A 30 44.57 21.69 -28.73
CA VAL A 30 44.76 21.96 -30.17
C VAL A 30 43.99 23.20 -30.60
N ALA A 31 42.74 23.37 -30.14
CA ALA A 31 41.94 24.56 -30.45
C ALA A 31 42.59 25.85 -29.90
N LEU A 32 43.07 25.83 -28.65
CA LEU A 32 43.72 26.99 -28.01
C LEU A 32 45.06 27.34 -28.69
N LEU A 33 45.85 26.34 -29.10
CA LEU A 33 47.07 26.56 -29.86
C LEU A 33 46.77 27.21 -31.23
N GLY A 34 45.73 26.73 -31.93
CA GLY A 34 45.28 27.34 -33.19
C GLY A 34 44.81 28.79 -33.03
N ILE A 35 44.10 29.11 -31.94
CA ILE A 35 43.71 30.49 -31.61
C ILE A 35 44.93 31.37 -31.33
N ARG A 36 45.90 30.89 -30.52
CA ARG A 36 47.14 31.62 -30.21
C ARG A 36 47.94 31.95 -31.46
N GLN A 37 48.03 31.01 -32.40
CA GLN A 37 48.76 31.17 -33.66
C GLN A 37 48.17 32.28 -34.54
N VAL A 38 46.84 32.43 -34.55
CA VAL A 38 46.16 33.50 -35.30
C VAL A 38 46.21 34.83 -34.55
N ALA A 39 46.02 34.82 -33.22
CA ALA A 39 46.07 36.01 -32.38
C ALA A 39 47.45 36.69 -32.37
N GLY A 40 48.53 35.92 -32.53
CA GLY A 40 49.89 36.48 -32.69
C GLY A 40 50.09 37.32 -33.97
N ASN A 41 49.19 37.20 -34.95
CA ASN A 41 49.33 37.79 -36.28
C ASN A 41 48.28 38.88 -36.60
N MET A 42 47.35 39.19 -35.68
CA MET A 42 46.20 40.07 -35.93
C MET A 42 45.88 41.01 -34.76
N ALA A 43 45.41 42.23 -35.04
CA ALA A 43 44.99 43.19 -34.02
C ALA A 43 43.62 42.85 -33.41
N PRO A 44 43.32 43.23 -32.15
CA PRO A 44 42.03 42.95 -31.51
C PRO A 44 40.86 43.64 -32.24
N GLY A 45 39.82 42.88 -32.60
CA GLY A 45 38.62 43.38 -33.30
C GLY A 45 37.72 42.24 -33.82
N ALA A 46 36.66 42.58 -34.54
CA ALA A 46 35.69 41.62 -35.10
C ALA A 46 36.34 40.57 -36.04
N ASP A 47 37.41 40.95 -36.74
CA ASP A 47 38.16 40.05 -37.62
C ASP A 47 38.94 38.97 -36.83
N LEU A 48 39.46 39.32 -35.64
CA LEU A 48 40.11 38.36 -34.74
C LEU A 48 39.10 37.38 -34.14
N GLU A 49 37.89 37.86 -33.80
CA GLU A 49 36.80 37.02 -33.31
C GLU A 49 36.37 36.00 -34.38
N SER A 50 36.16 36.46 -35.63
CA SER A 50 35.82 35.61 -36.77
C SER A 50 36.91 34.58 -37.09
N ALA A 51 38.18 34.99 -37.07
CA ALA A 51 39.31 34.10 -37.34
C ALA A 51 39.51 33.06 -36.20
N SER A 52 39.34 33.45 -34.94
CA SER A 52 39.38 32.55 -33.78
C SER A 52 38.25 31.52 -33.81
N GLN A 53 37.05 31.94 -34.21
CA GLN A 53 35.89 31.06 -34.36
C GLN A 53 36.07 30.08 -35.52
N SER A 54 36.71 30.51 -36.61
CA SER A 54 37.07 29.64 -37.75
C SER A 54 38.08 28.55 -37.35
N GLN A 55 39.12 28.88 -36.57
CA GLN A 55 40.09 27.89 -36.07
C GLN A 55 39.46 26.89 -35.11
N THR A 56 38.56 27.35 -34.24
CA THR A 56 37.78 26.48 -33.36
C THR A 56 36.91 25.52 -34.18
N THR A 57 36.21 26.03 -35.19
CA THR A 57 35.37 25.23 -36.09
C THR A 57 36.20 24.17 -36.81
N LEU A 58 37.36 24.53 -37.36
CA LEU A 58 38.26 23.60 -38.04
C LEU A 58 38.68 22.45 -37.12
N THR A 59 39.12 22.76 -35.89
CA THR A 59 39.54 21.75 -34.90
C THR A 59 38.40 20.76 -34.57
N PHE A 60 37.18 21.27 -34.38
CA PHE A 60 36.01 20.42 -34.11
C PHE A 60 35.62 19.55 -35.31
N VAL A 61 35.72 20.08 -36.53
CA VAL A 61 35.46 19.32 -37.76
C VAL A 61 36.51 18.22 -37.96
N VAL A 62 37.79 18.51 -37.75
CA VAL A 62 38.89 17.54 -37.86
C VAL A 62 38.70 16.35 -36.91
N PHE A 63 38.18 16.59 -35.69
CA PHE A 63 37.84 15.52 -34.76
C PHE A 63 36.54 14.77 -35.12
N THR A 64 35.48 15.51 -35.51
CA THR A 64 34.12 14.96 -35.64
C THR A 64 33.87 14.27 -36.98
N LEU A 65 34.53 14.70 -38.06
CA LEU A 65 34.31 14.14 -39.39
C LEU A 65 34.80 12.68 -39.51
N PRO A 66 36.04 12.31 -39.09
CA PRO A 66 36.47 10.92 -39.04
C PRO A 66 35.59 10.08 -38.11
N LEU A 67 35.19 10.67 -36.97
CA LEU A 67 34.31 10.04 -35.99
C LEU A 67 32.97 9.61 -36.62
N MET A 68 32.36 10.48 -37.40
CA MET A 68 31.09 10.23 -38.11
C MET A 68 31.22 9.15 -39.19
N LEU A 69 32.24 9.27 -40.06
CA LEU A 69 32.43 8.39 -41.22
C LEU A 69 32.78 6.96 -40.82
N ILE A 70 33.64 6.80 -39.81
CA ILE A 70 34.13 5.47 -39.38
C ILE A 70 33.14 4.75 -38.46
N SER A 71 32.23 5.47 -37.76
CA SER A 71 31.31 4.84 -36.82
C SER A 71 30.45 3.75 -37.45
N LEU A 72 30.05 3.93 -38.72
CA LEU A 72 29.25 2.94 -39.47
C LEU A 72 29.98 1.60 -39.62
N VAL A 73 31.29 1.65 -39.90
CA VAL A 73 32.15 0.47 -40.05
C VAL A 73 32.46 -0.15 -38.69
N ALA A 74 32.65 0.69 -37.67
CA ALA A 74 32.92 0.27 -36.30
C ALA A 74 31.83 -0.65 -35.72
N GLY A 75 30.56 -0.43 -36.07
CA GLY A 75 29.46 -1.29 -35.63
C GLY A 75 29.57 -2.74 -36.09
N VAL A 76 30.05 -2.94 -37.32
CA VAL A 76 30.25 -4.28 -37.89
C VAL A 76 31.40 -5.00 -37.18
N VAL A 77 32.46 -4.27 -36.81
CA VAL A 77 33.55 -4.81 -36.00
C VAL A 77 33.03 -5.17 -34.59
N ALA A 78 32.19 -4.32 -34.00
CA ALA A 78 31.61 -4.50 -32.67
C ALA A 78 30.64 -5.69 -32.54
N ASP A 79 30.03 -6.14 -33.63
CA ASP A 79 29.20 -7.34 -33.63
C ASP A 79 30.01 -8.64 -33.88
N ARG A 80 31.18 -8.54 -34.53
CA ARG A 80 32.03 -9.68 -34.90
C ARG A 80 33.18 -9.99 -33.96
N VAL A 81 33.64 -8.99 -33.22
CA VAL A 81 34.69 -9.13 -32.22
C VAL A 81 34.06 -8.93 -30.85
N SER A 82 34.52 -9.67 -29.84
CA SER A 82 34.06 -9.46 -28.46
C SER A 82 34.24 -7.98 -28.08
N LYS A 83 33.19 -7.37 -27.54
CA LYS A 83 33.20 -5.94 -27.18
C LYS A 83 34.30 -5.61 -26.17
N ARG A 84 34.63 -6.55 -25.29
CA ARG A 84 35.78 -6.44 -24.39
C ARG A 84 37.09 -6.26 -25.16
N THR A 85 37.34 -7.08 -26.18
CA THR A 85 38.57 -7.01 -26.97
C THR A 85 38.71 -5.65 -27.64
N ILE A 86 37.62 -5.13 -28.23
CA ILE A 86 37.62 -3.79 -28.83
C ILE A 86 37.94 -2.72 -27.79
N ILE A 87 37.30 -2.78 -26.61
CA ILE A 87 37.54 -1.83 -25.52
C ILE A 87 39.03 -1.82 -25.11
N VAL A 88 39.63 -3.00 -24.91
CA VAL A 88 41.05 -3.13 -24.50
C VAL A 88 41.99 -2.65 -25.61
N SER A 89 41.78 -3.10 -26.85
CA SER A 89 42.63 -2.73 -27.99
C SER A 89 42.60 -1.23 -28.27
N MET A 90 41.41 -0.61 -28.21
CA MET A 90 41.31 0.84 -28.40
C MET A 90 41.97 1.60 -27.26
N LYS A 91 41.94 1.12 -26.01
CA LYS A 91 42.67 1.79 -24.92
C LYS A 91 44.19 1.69 -25.11
N ALA A 92 44.71 0.62 -25.69
CA ALA A 92 46.12 0.54 -26.08
C ALA A 92 46.47 1.56 -27.19
N VAL A 93 45.59 1.70 -28.20
CA VAL A 93 45.75 2.70 -29.27
C VAL A 93 45.74 4.12 -28.70
N GLU A 94 44.88 4.41 -27.71
CA GLU A 94 44.82 5.71 -27.05
C GLU A 94 46.16 6.12 -26.42
N VAL A 95 46.84 5.20 -25.75
CA VAL A 95 48.18 5.43 -25.17
C VAL A 95 49.18 5.84 -26.25
N GLY A 96 49.15 5.15 -27.39
CA GLY A 96 50.00 5.48 -28.54
C GLY A 96 49.68 6.85 -29.13
N LEU A 97 48.40 7.21 -29.25
CA LEU A 97 47.97 8.52 -29.77
C LEU A 97 48.36 9.67 -28.84
N MET A 98 48.21 9.52 -27.52
CA MET A 98 48.63 10.54 -26.56
C MET A 98 50.16 10.71 -26.55
N ALA A 99 50.91 9.62 -26.62
CA ALA A 99 52.37 9.67 -26.76
C ALA A 99 52.80 10.36 -28.06
N ALA A 100 52.11 10.11 -29.18
CA ALA A 100 52.33 10.82 -30.43
C ALA A 100 52.01 12.32 -30.31
N GLY A 101 50.97 12.69 -29.57
CA GLY A 101 50.67 14.09 -29.23
C GLY A 101 51.78 14.76 -28.42
N THR A 102 52.40 14.04 -27.48
CA THR A 102 53.60 14.52 -26.75
C THR A 102 54.76 14.79 -27.69
N VAL A 103 55.05 13.86 -28.61
CA VAL A 103 56.10 14.05 -29.61
C VAL A 103 55.78 15.22 -30.54
N ALA A 104 54.52 15.38 -30.96
CA ALA A 104 54.11 16.45 -31.86
C ALA A 104 54.37 17.84 -31.26
N LEU A 105 54.04 18.07 -29.98
CA LEU A 105 54.30 19.35 -29.31
C LEU A 105 55.75 19.50 -28.82
N PHE A 106 56.51 18.41 -28.75
CA PHE A 106 57.96 18.48 -28.51
C PHE A 106 58.69 18.98 -29.76
N VAL A 107 58.26 18.54 -30.94
CA VAL A 107 58.84 18.96 -32.24
C VAL A 107 58.37 20.36 -32.65
N ASP A 108 57.09 20.68 -32.46
CA ASP A 108 56.50 21.97 -32.82
C ASP A 108 55.71 22.58 -31.65
N PRO A 109 56.38 23.31 -30.73
CA PRO A 109 55.77 23.83 -29.52
C PRO A 109 54.68 24.89 -29.75
N ALA A 110 54.69 25.56 -30.91
CA ALA A 110 53.72 26.58 -31.29
C ALA A 110 52.38 25.98 -31.77
N GLY A 111 52.33 24.68 -32.00
CA GLY A 111 51.21 24.00 -32.65
C GLY A 111 51.30 24.04 -34.18
N GLY A 112 50.47 23.26 -34.86
CA GLY A 112 50.53 23.12 -36.31
C GLY A 112 49.72 21.94 -36.84
N ILE A 113 50.13 21.38 -37.98
CA ILE A 113 49.42 20.26 -38.62
C ILE A 113 49.56 18.95 -37.84
N LEU A 114 50.70 18.70 -37.17
CA LEU A 114 50.95 17.45 -36.44
C LEU A 114 49.93 17.21 -35.30
N PRO A 115 49.64 18.19 -34.42
CA PRO A 115 48.57 18.03 -33.43
C PRO A 115 47.17 17.80 -34.04
N LEU A 116 46.87 18.41 -35.19
CA LEU A 116 45.61 18.21 -35.92
C LEU A 116 45.50 16.78 -36.49
N ILE A 117 46.60 16.19 -36.98
CA ILE A 117 46.62 14.79 -37.43
C ILE A 117 46.33 13.85 -36.26
N VAL A 118 46.99 14.05 -35.12
CA VAL A 118 46.75 13.26 -33.90
C VAL A 118 45.29 13.38 -33.47
N LEU A 119 44.72 14.58 -33.54
CA LEU A 119 43.30 14.82 -33.25
C LEU A 119 42.36 14.08 -34.22
N GLY A 120 42.66 14.06 -35.52
CA GLY A 120 41.89 13.31 -36.51
C GLY A 120 41.94 11.80 -36.26
N CYS A 121 43.12 11.26 -35.92
CA CYS A 121 43.29 9.86 -35.53
C CYS A 121 42.53 9.51 -34.24
N LEU A 122 42.45 10.44 -33.29
CA LEU A 122 41.66 10.30 -32.08
C LEU A 122 40.15 10.21 -32.39
N GLY A 123 39.68 10.94 -33.41
CA GLY A 123 38.32 10.79 -33.95
C GLY A 123 38.04 9.38 -34.48
N VAL A 124 38.97 8.77 -35.21
CA VAL A 124 38.86 7.38 -35.70
C VAL A 124 38.82 6.38 -34.54
N HIS A 125 39.70 6.56 -33.55
CA HIS A 125 39.73 5.75 -32.34
C HIS A 125 38.40 5.79 -31.57
N SER A 126 37.88 6.99 -31.32
CA SER A 126 36.60 7.18 -30.64
C SER A 126 35.43 6.53 -31.38
N ALA A 127 35.46 6.51 -32.73
CA ALA A 127 34.43 5.87 -33.55
C ALA A 127 34.41 4.36 -33.35
N LEU A 128 35.59 3.74 -33.24
CA LEU A 128 35.75 2.30 -33.02
C LEU A 128 35.38 1.89 -31.59
N PHE A 129 35.65 2.76 -30.61
CA PHE A 129 35.37 2.51 -29.19
C PHE A 129 33.87 2.60 -28.84
N SER A 130 33.16 3.58 -29.42
CA SER A 130 31.80 3.95 -28.99
C SER A 130 30.75 2.82 -29.09
N PRO A 131 30.63 2.06 -30.20
CA PRO A 131 29.66 0.96 -30.31
C PRO A 131 29.91 -0.18 -29.32
N ALA A 132 31.18 -0.47 -29.00
CA ALA A 132 31.55 -1.49 -28.03
C ALA A 132 31.18 -1.06 -26.59
N LYS A 133 31.43 0.22 -26.25
CA LYS A 133 31.10 0.81 -24.95
C LYS A 133 29.61 0.73 -24.62
N TYR A 134 28.73 1.13 -25.53
CA TYR A 134 27.28 1.08 -25.28
C TYR A 134 26.69 -0.32 -25.50
N GLY A 135 27.30 -1.11 -26.40
CA GLY A 135 26.82 -2.44 -26.73
C GLY A 135 27.05 -3.49 -25.64
N ILE A 136 28.03 -3.29 -24.75
CA ILE A 136 28.38 -4.25 -23.68
C ILE A 136 27.46 -4.15 -22.47
N LEU A 137 26.84 -2.99 -22.22
CA LEU A 137 25.98 -2.75 -21.04
C LEU A 137 24.85 -3.77 -20.88
N PRO A 138 24.04 -4.07 -21.92
CA PRO A 138 22.98 -5.07 -21.80
C PRO A 138 23.46 -6.53 -21.79
N GLU A 139 24.76 -6.77 -21.93
CA GLU A 139 25.36 -8.11 -21.81
C GLU A 139 25.91 -8.38 -20.41
N ILE A 140 26.27 -7.32 -19.66
CA ILE A 140 26.82 -7.41 -18.30
C ILE A 140 25.80 -7.03 -17.21
N LEU A 141 24.72 -6.33 -17.56
CA LEU A 141 23.67 -5.92 -16.64
C LEU A 141 22.33 -6.61 -16.96
N PRO A 142 21.56 -6.99 -15.94
CA PRO A 142 20.16 -7.38 -16.11
C PRO A 142 19.30 -6.18 -16.51
N HIS A 143 18.13 -6.45 -17.10
CA HIS A 143 17.25 -5.45 -17.72
C HIS A 143 16.88 -4.30 -16.77
N ASP A 144 16.58 -4.64 -15.52
CA ASP A 144 16.19 -3.72 -14.45
C ASP A 144 17.27 -2.70 -14.09
N ARG A 145 18.55 -3.00 -14.38
CA ARG A 145 19.70 -2.13 -14.08
C ARG A 145 20.24 -1.39 -15.29
N LEU A 146 19.67 -1.59 -16.48
CA LEU A 146 20.15 -0.96 -17.71
C LEU A 146 20.07 0.57 -17.66
N THR A 147 18.94 1.12 -17.21
CA THR A 147 18.77 2.57 -17.10
C THR A 147 19.74 3.17 -16.08
N GLN A 148 19.95 2.49 -14.95
CA GLN A 148 20.91 2.90 -13.93
C GLN A 148 22.36 2.82 -14.44
N GLY A 149 22.71 1.74 -15.13
CA GLY A 149 24.03 1.54 -15.74
C GLY A 149 24.35 2.62 -16.77
N ASN A 150 23.39 2.93 -17.66
CA ASN A 150 23.50 4.06 -18.59
C ASN A 150 23.64 5.39 -17.84
N GLY A 151 22.84 5.62 -16.80
CA GLY A 151 22.93 6.85 -16.01
C GLY A 151 24.31 7.08 -15.39
N ILE A 152 24.93 6.03 -14.83
CA ILE A 152 26.29 6.11 -14.26
C ILE A 152 27.35 6.30 -15.36
N LEU A 153 27.23 5.56 -16.48
CA LEU A 153 28.15 5.68 -17.61
C LEU A 153 28.12 7.09 -18.23
N GLU A 154 26.93 7.66 -18.39
CA GLU A 154 26.73 9.01 -18.91
C GLU A 154 27.29 10.05 -17.92
N LEU A 155 26.91 10.00 -16.64
CA LEU A 155 27.49 10.86 -15.60
C LEU A 155 29.02 10.89 -15.66
N ASN A 156 29.62 9.71 -15.71
CA ASN A 156 31.07 9.56 -15.73
C ASN A 156 31.69 10.11 -17.02
N THR A 157 31.01 9.92 -18.16
CA THR A 157 31.45 10.49 -19.45
C THR A 157 31.36 12.01 -19.44
N PHE A 158 30.30 12.61 -18.91
CA PHE A 158 30.17 14.07 -18.82
C PHE A 158 31.16 14.69 -17.82
N LEU A 159 31.40 14.05 -16.68
CA LEU A 159 32.45 14.49 -15.75
C LEU A 159 33.84 14.43 -16.39
N ALA A 160 34.11 13.40 -17.20
CA ALA A 160 35.35 13.29 -17.96
C ALA A 160 35.48 14.37 -19.03
N ILE A 161 34.44 14.59 -19.85
CA ILE A 161 34.40 15.66 -20.86
C ILE A 161 34.67 17.01 -20.18
N LEU A 162 34.02 17.27 -19.04
CA LEU A 162 34.21 18.48 -18.26
C LEU A 162 35.65 18.60 -17.74
N GLY A 163 36.12 17.58 -17.02
CA GLY A 163 37.46 17.57 -16.47
C GLY A 163 38.50 17.80 -17.56
N GLY A 164 38.37 17.11 -18.70
CA GLY A 164 39.28 17.26 -19.83
C GLY A 164 39.24 18.65 -20.42
N THR A 165 38.06 19.22 -20.64
CA THR A 165 37.91 20.59 -21.17
C THR A 165 38.45 21.63 -20.17
N ALA A 166 38.12 21.56 -18.89
CA ALA A 166 38.59 22.56 -17.92
C ALA A 166 40.10 22.44 -17.66
N ILE A 167 40.57 21.22 -17.37
CA ILE A 167 41.97 20.97 -17.00
C ILE A 167 42.89 21.06 -18.22
N GLY A 168 42.40 20.75 -19.43
CA GLY A 168 43.20 20.83 -20.66
C GLY A 168 43.77 22.22 -20.92
N GLY A 169 42.95 23.27 -20.77
CA GLY A 169 43.42 24.66 -20.88
C GLY A 169 44.38 25.04 -19.75
N MET A 170 44.05 24.68 -18.51
CA MET A 170 44.91 24.96 -17.34
C MET A 170 46.28 24.26 -17.42
N LEU A 171 46.32 23.02 -17.94
CA LEU A 171 47.55 22.27 -18.14
C LEU A 171 48.43 22.96 -19.19
N LEU A 172 47.84 23.43 -20.29
CA LEU A 172 48.58 24.14 -21.33
C LEU A 172 49.11 25.51 -20.86
N ASP A 173 48.33 26.22 -20.04
CA ASP A 173 48.75 27.50 -19.45
C ASP A 173 49.85 27.32 -18.40
N GLY A 174 49.71 26.29 -17.55
CA GLY A 174 50.63 26.04 -16.44
C GLY A 174 52.03 25.57 -16.86
N VAL A 175 52.18 25.02 -18.06
CA VAL A 175 53.49 24.53 -18.57
C VAL A 175 54.28 25.59 -19.36
N GLY A 176 53.71 26.77 -19.60
CA GLY A 176 54.41 27.88 -20.25
C GLY A 176 55.01 27.53 -21.62
N SER A 177 56.33 27.74 -21.78
CA SER A 177 57.05 27.48 -23.03
C SER A 177 57.30 25.98 -23.32
N SER A 178 57.09 25.09 -22.34
CA SER A 178 57.30 23.65 -22.48
C SER A 178 55.99 22.92 -22.76
N THR A 179 55.35 23.24 -23.89
CA THR A 179 53.99 22.78 -24.24
C THR A 179 53.84 21.25 -24.33
N TRP A 180 54.93 20.51 -24.57
CA TRP A 180 54.96 19.04 -24.60
C TRP A 180 54.68 18.35 -23.25
N LEU A 181 54.88 19.05 -22.13
CA LEU A 181 54.59 18.49 -20.79
C LEU A 181 53.09 18.27 -20.56
N ALA A 182 52.23 19.06 -21.22
CA ALA A 182 50.79 18.94 -21.11
C ALA A 182 50.24 17.61 -21.67
N PRO A 183 50.53 17.18 -22.93
CA PRO A 183 50.14 15.86 -23.42
C PRO A 183 50.89 14.69 -22.77
N LEU A 184 52.08 14.90 -22.18
CA LEU A 184 52.74 13.85 -21.38
C LEU A 184 51.85 13.44 -20.19
N ALA A 185 51.23 14.40 -19.52
CA ALA A 185 50.27 14.12 -18.45
C ALA A 185 49.08 13.30 -18.97
N LEU A 186 48.52 13.63 -20.14
CA LEU A 186 47.44 12.86 -20.77
C LEU A 186 47.87 11.43 -21.12
N THR A 187 49.12 11.24 -21.56
CA THR A 187 49.71 9.91 -21.81
C THR A 187 49.74 9.08 -20.53
N LEU A 188 50.17 9.64 -19.39
CA LEU A 188 50.16 8.93 -18.11
C LEU A 188 48.73 8.57 -17.67
N LEU A 189 47.75 9.46 -17.89
CA LEU A 189 46.34 9.18 -17.60
C LEU A 189 45.77 8.06 -18.48
N SER A 190 46.18 7.99 -19.75
CA SER A 190 45.75 6.93 -20.69
C SER A 190 46.22 5.53 -20.24
N LEU A 191 47.38 5.41 -19.59
CA LEU A 191 47.88 4.15 -19.01
C LEU A 191 46.98 3.63 -17.90
N ILE A 192 46.42 4.53 -17.07
CA ILE A 192 45.45 4.17 -16.03
C ILE A 192 44.16 3.64 -16.68
N GLY A 193 43.69 4.31 -17.73
CA GLY A 193 42.54 3.88 -18.52
C GLY A 193 42.74 2.50 -19.16
N PHE A 194 43.93 2.23 -19.71
CA PHE A 194 44.30 0.93 -20.26
C PHE A 194 44.33 -0.16 -19.19
N GLY A 195 44.98 0.07 -18.05
CA GLY A 195 45.00 -0.89 -16.93
C GLY A 195 43.60 -1.25 -16.44
N ALA A 196 42.70 -0.26 -16.31
CA ALA A 196 41.32 -0.50 -15.93
C ALA A 196 40.53 -1.32 -16.96
N SER A 197 40.80 -1.14 -18.26
CA SER A 197 40.12 -1.85 -19.34
C SER A 197 40.31 -3.38 -19.28
N LEU A 198 41.43 -3.85 -18.71
CA LEU A 198 41.73 -5.28 -18.55
C LEU A 198 40.76 -5.97 -17.59
N THR A 199 40.14 -5.22 -16.67
CA THR A 199 39.18 -5.73 -15.67
C THR A 199 37.75 -5.84 -16.21
N VAL A 200 37.48 -5.41 -17.45
CA VAL A 200 36.16 -5.52 -18.08
C VAL A 200 35.79 -7.00 -18.28
N PRO A 201 34.56 -7.44 -17.94
CA PRO A 201 34.13 -8.84 -18.11
C PRO A 201 34.19 -9.32 -19.57
N ALA A 202 34.52 -10.59 -19.77
CA ALA A 202 34.46 -11.20 -21.09
C ALA A 202 33.00 -11.44 -21.50
N VAL A 203 32.65 -11.02 -22.72
CA VAL A 203 31.30 -11.19 -23.30
C VAL A 203 31.40 -11.94 -24.64
N PRO A 204 30.41 -12.79 -24.96
CA PRO A 204 30.40 -13.56 -26.21
C PRO A 204 30.30 -12.66 -27.45
N VAL A 205 30.73 -13.18 -28.60
CA VAL A 205 30.58 -12.51 -29.89
C VAL A 205 29.10 -12.53 -30.30
N ALA A 206 28.57 -11.39 -30.76
CA ALA A 206 27.17 -11.27 -31.13
C ALA A 206 26.83 -12.03 -32.43
N ARG A 207 27.75 -12.04 -33.41
CA ARG A 207 27.57 -12.72 -34.69
C ARG A 207 28.90 -13.11 -35.36
N THR A 208 28.96 -14.31 -35.93
CA THR A 208 30.17 -14.85 -36.60
C THR A 208 30.10 -14.83 -38.13
N GLU A 209 28.93 -14.61 -38.75
CA GLU A 209 28.71 -14.77 -40.20
C GLU A 209 28.12 -13.53 -40.93
N GLY A 210 28.47 -13.35 -42.21
CA GLY A 210 27.86 -12.39 -43.17
C GLY A 210 28.63 -11.06 -43.35
N GLY A 211 28.75 -10.56 -44.60
CA GLY A 211 29.57 -9.40 -45.02
C GLY A 211 29.12 -8.01 -44.52
N LEU A 212 29.97 -6.97 -44.72
CA LEU A 212 29.74 -5.56 -44.32
C LEU A 212 28.38 -5.04 -44.80
N GLY A 213 28.10 -5.14 -46.10
CA GLY A 213 26.84 -4.67 -46.71
C GLY A 213 25.60 -5.38 -46.17
N SER A 214 25.69 -6.70 -45.94
CA SER A 214 24.57 -7.49 -45.40
C SER A 214 24.23 -7.12 -43.94
N THR A 215 25.24 -6.76 -43.16
CA THR A 215 25.08 -6.41 -41.74
C THR A 215 24.50 -5.00 -41.61
N LEU A 216 25.01 -4.06 -42.41
CA LEU A 216 24.46 -2.71 -42.49
C LEU A 216 23.02 -2.71 -43.02
N GLY A 217 22.74 -3.45 -44.10
CA GLY A 217 21.39 -3.57 -44.65
C GLY A 217 20.39 -4.10 -43.63
N LYS A 218 20.77 -5.13 -42.85
CA LYS A 218 19.96 -5.67 -41.75
C LYS A 218 19.75 -4.68 -40.60
N ALA A 219 20.75 -3.84 -40.28
CA ALA A 219 20.62 -2.81 -39.27
C ALA A 219 19.65 -1.70 -39.72
N VAL A 220 19.79 -1.21 -40.95
CA VAL A 220 18.87 -0.22 -41.55
C VAL A 220 17.45 -0.77 -41.64
N GLN A 221 17.28 -2.03 -42.04
CA GLN A 221 15.98 -2.69 -42.08
C GLN A 221 15.37 -2.80 -40.68
N ALA A 222 16.15 -3.17 -39.66
CA ALA A 222 15.68 -3.25 -38.28
C ALA A 222 15.19 -1.88 -37.77
N VAL A 223 15.97 -0.81 -38.02
CA VAL A 223 15.58 0.56 -37.68
C VAL A 223 14.30 0.98 -38.41
N ARG A 224 14.17 0.70 -39.71
CA ARG A 224 12.94 1.02 -40.47
C ARG A 224 11.72 0.23 -40.01
N SER A 225 11.90 -1.03 -39.61
CA SER A 225 10.82 -1.90 -39.14
C SER A 225 10.31 -1.54 -37.74
N ASN A 226 11.15 -0.90 -36.93
CA ASN A 226 10.83 -0.55 -35.54
C ASN A 226 10.73 0.97 -35.38
N ARG A 227 9.49 1.47 -35.42
CA ARG A 227 9.20 2.92 -35.30
C ARG A 227 9.77 3.53 -34.02
N THR A 228 9.76 2.83 -32.89
CA THR A 228 10.32 3.31 -31.62
C THR A 228 11.83 3.51 -31.72
N LEU A 229 12.52 2.54 -32.33
CA LEU A 229 13.96 2.61 -32.55
C LEU A 229 14.33 3.76 -33.49
N LEU A 230 13.61 3.93 -34.60
CA LEU A 230 13.81 5.05 -35.53
C LEU A 230 13.62 6.41 -34.84
N LEU A 231 12.52 6.59 -34.11
CA LEU A 231 12.24 7.84 -33.41
C LEU A 231 13.27 8.15 -32.32
N ALA A 232 13.78 7.13 -31.61
CA ALA A 232 14.83 7.31 -30.61
C ALA A 232 16.14 7.78 -31.25
N ILE A 233 16.53 7.21 -32.40
CA ILE A 233 17.72 7.64 -33.15
C ILE A 233 17.57 9.08 -33.64
N LEU A 234 16.43 9.44 -34.23
CA LEU A 234 16.14 10.81 -34.66
C LEU A 234 16.15 11.80 -33.48
N GLY A 235 15.56 11.41 -32.34
CA GLY A 235 15.57 12.21 -31.12
C GLY A 235 16.97 12.42 -30.56
N SER A 236 17.83 11.39 -30.60
CA SER A 236 19.24 11.50 -30.21
C SER A 236 20.01 12.44 -31.13
N ALA A 237 19.85 12.31 -32.46
CA ALA A 237 20.50 13.17 -33.44
C ALA A 237 20.07 14.64 -33.28
N PHE A 238 18.78 14.89 -33.09
CA PHE A 238 18.25 16.23 -32.83
C PHE A 238 18.82 16.82 -31.54
N PHE A 239 18.81 16.07 -30.44
CA PHE A 239 19.38 16.51 -29.17
C PHE A 239 20.84 16.93 -29.30
N TRP A 240 21.66 16.10 -29.95
CA TRP A 240 23.09 16.39 -30.11
C TRP A 240 23.36 17.53 -31.10
N THR A 241 22.46 17.80 -32.04
CA THR A 241 22.49 19.00 -32.89
C THR A 241 22.34 20.26 -32.04
N ILE A 242 21.32 20.29 -31.18
CA ILE A 242 21.09 21.41 -30.25
C ILE A 242 22.23 21.54 -29.24
N ALA A 243 22.68 20.43 -28.66
CA ALA A 243 23.77 20.42 -27.67
C ALA A 243 25.08 20.96 -28.26
N SER A 244 25.40 20.60 -29.51
CA SER A 244 26.58 21.12 -30.20
C SER A 244 26.48 22.63 -30.48
N LEU A 245 25.31 23.08 -30.97
CA LEU A 245 25.06 24.50 -31.24
C LEU A 245 25.17 25.35 -29.97
N VAL A 246 24.46 24.95 -28.91
CA VAL A 246 24.46 25.66 -27.61
C VAL A 246 25.83 25.59 -26.94
N GLY A 247 26.52 24.45 -27.04
CA GLY A 247 27.84 24.27 -26.44
C GLY A 247 28.89 25.26 -26.98
N GLN A 248 28.90 25.47 -28.29
CA GLN A 248 29.80 26.42 -28.94
C GLN A 248 29.42 27.87 -28.65
N ASP A 249 28.13 28.18 -28.78
CA ASP A 249 27.60 29.52 -28.51
C ASP A 249 27.87 29.95 -27.06
N MET A 250 27.76 29.02 -26.09
CA MET A 250 28.00 29.31 -24.67
C MET A 250 29.45 29.70 -24.36
N LEU A 251 30.43 29.16 -25.09
CA LEU A 251 31.84 29.55 -24.94
C LEU A 251 32.04 31.01 -25.37
N VAL A 252 31.37 31.42 -26.45
CA VAL A 252 31.41 32.80 -26.94
C VAL A 252 30.64 33.71 -25.98
N TYR A 253 29.43 33.32 -25.57
CA TYR A 253 28.60 34.03 -24.59
C TYR A 253 29.34 34.30 -23.27
N ALA A 254 30.10 33.32 -22.78
CA ALA A 254 30.90 33.46 -21.56
C ALA A 254 31.96 34.57 -21.67
N LYS A 255 32.54 34.79 -22.86
CA LYS A 255 33.55 35.83 -23.08
C LYS A 255 32.90 37.19 -23.39
N THR A 256 31.93 37.22 -24.29
CA THR A 256 31.37 38.47 -24.82
C THR A 256 30.29 39.07 -23.94
N ALA A 257 29.43 38.24 -23.34
CA ALA A 257 28.31 38.71 -22.50
C ALA A 257 28.62 38.68 -21.00
N LEU A 258 29.42 37.71 -20.53
CA LEU A 258 29.78 37.58 -19.10
C LEU A 258 31.17 38.12 -18.75
N HIS A 259 31.97 38.53 -19.74
CA HIS A 259 33.32 39.06 -19.57
C HIS A 259 34.26 38.16 -18.75
N LEU A 260 34.12 36.83 -18.89
CA LEU A 260 34.97 35.87 -18.18
C LEU A 260 36.33 35.72 -18.87
N SER A 261 37.38 35.49 -18.07
CA SER A 261 38.72 35.15 -18.56
C SER A 261 38.72 33.81 -19.31
N ASP A 262 39.74 33.57 -20.15
CA ASP A 262 39.88 32.31 -20.89
C ASP A 262 39.83 31.07 -19.98
N SER A 263 40.47 31.15 -18.81
CA SER A 263 40.46 30.11 -17.78
C SER A 263 39.08 29.82 -17.16
N LEU A 264 38.16 30.80 -17.16
CA LEU A 264 36.83 30.70 -16.57
C LEU A 264 35.71 30.58 -17.61
N SER A 265 36.02 30.76 -18.89
CA SER A 265 35.06 30.69 -20.00
C SER A 265 34.33 29.32 -20.10
N GLY A 266 34.94 28.25 -19.59
CA GLY A 266 34.33 26.92 -19.51
C GLY A 266 33.36 26.71 -18.34
N LEU A 267 33.24 27.65 -17.41
CA LEU A 267 32.46 27.49 -16.18
C LEU A 267 30.95 27.21 -16.42
N PRO A 268 30.24 27.91 -17.34
CA PRO A 268 28.85 27.58 -17.63
C PRO A 268 28.65 26.15 -18.16
N LEU A 269 29.57 25.65 -19.00
CA LEU A 269 29.56 24.27 -19.50
C LEU A 269 29.91 23.25 -18.40
N ALA A 270 30.67 23.67 -17.39
CA ALA A 270 30.90 22.88 -16.19
C ALA A 270 29.60 22.61 -15.42
N LEU A 271 28.83 23.67 -15.16
CA LEU A 271 27.55 23.55 -14.48
C LEU A 271 26.52 22.77 -15.30
N LEU A 272 26.53 22.93 -16.63
CA LEU A 272 25.75 22.07 -17.53
C LEU A 272 26.07 20.59 -17.31
N SER A 273 27.35 20.23 -17.29
CA SER A 273 27.80 18.84 -17.17
C SER A 273 27.45 18.24 -15.80
N ILE A 274 27.59 19.02 -14.72
CA ILE A 274 27.13 18.64 -13.37
C ILE A 274 25.62 18.41 -13.38
N GLY A 275 24.87 19.31 -14.00
CA GLY A 275 23.43 19.18 -14.20
C GLY A 275 23.07 17.88 -14.93
N ILE A 276 23.75 17.56 -16.05
CA ILE A 276 23.51 16.32 -16.80
C ILE A 276 23.75 15.09 -15.93
N GLY A 277 24.83 15.11 -15.14
CA GLY A 277 25.11 14.08 -14.16
C GLY A 277 23.98 13.87 -13.15
N ALA A 278 23.49 14.97 -12.55
CA ALA A 278 22.36 14.93 -11.62
C ALA A 278 21.07 14.43 -12.30
N GLY A 279 20.80 14.89 -13.53
CA GLY A 279 19.67 14.46 -14.35
C GLY A 279 19.73 12.97 -14.71
N ALA A 280 20.92 12.44 -15.01
CA ALA A 280 21.13 11.02 -15.31
C ALA A 280 20.89 10.12 -14.08
N ILE A 281 21.36 10.56 -12.89
CA ILE A 281 21.04 9.88 -11.62
C ILE A 281 19.54 9.92 -11.35
N LEU A 282 18.91 11.08 -11.55
CA LEU A 282 17.47 11.25 -11.35
C LEU A 282 16.67 10.36 -12.32
N ALA A 283 17.04 10.31 -13.60
CA ALA A 283 16.44 9.44 -14.60
C ALA A 283 16.56 7.96 -14.20
N GLY A 284 17.73 7.53 -13.72
CA GLY A 284 17.93 6.18 -13.18
C GLY A 284 17.02 5.87 -11.99
N LYS A 285 16.88 6.81 -11.04
CA LYS A 285 16.00 6.65 -9.87
C LYS A 285 14.51 6.64 -10.23
N LEU A 286 14.08 7.55 -11.11
CA LEU A 286 12.68 7.68 -11.51
C LEU A 286 12.23 6.50 -12.36
N SER A 287 13.12 5.97 -13.20
CA SER A 287 12.81 4.80 -14.02
C SER A 287 12.82 3.49 -13.21
N GLY A 288 13.51 3.44 -12.06
CA GLY A 288 13.54 2.26 -11.18
C GLY A 288 14.07 1.03 -11.91
N GLU A 289 13.36 -0.10 -11.80
CA GLU A 289 13.66 -1.36 -12.52
C GLU A 289 13.25 -1.33 -14.01
N ARG A 290 12.95 -0.15 -14.58
CA ARG A 290 12.29 -0.03 -15.90
C ARG A 290 12.97 1.03 -16.76
N VAL A 291 12.61 1.06 -18.05
CA VAL A 291 12.94 2.16 -18.97
C VAL A 291 11.70 3.05 -19.10
N GLU A 292 11.67 4.17 -18.36
CA GLU A 292 10.50 5.06 -18.35
C GLU A 292 10.64 6.14 -19.43
N TYR A 293 10.13 5.85 -20.63
CA TYR A 293 10.19 6.77 -21.77
C TYR A 293 9.29 8.01 -21.60
N GLY A 294 8.40 8.03 -20.61
CA GLY A 294 7.69 9.26 -20.20
C GLY A 294 8.62 10.38 -19.74
N LEU A 295 9.88 10.09 -19.39
CA LEU A 295 10.88 11.09 -19.01
C LEU A 295 11.35 11.94 -20.20
N ILE A 296 11.23 11.44 -21.44
CA ILE A 296 11.76 12.11 -22.65
C ILE A 296 11.04 13.45 -22.90
N PRO A 297 9.69 13.54 -22.94
CA PRO A 297 9.01 14.82 -23.10
C PRO A 297 9.27 15.78 -21.93
N MET A 298 9.45 15.27 -20.72
CA MET A 298 9.77 16.08 -19.53
C MET A 298 11.17 16.71 -19.66
N GLY A 299 12.16 15.94 -20.09
CA GLY A 299 13.50 16.45 -20.40
C GLY A 299 13.49 17.46 -21.54
N ALA A 300 12.77 17.16 -22.64
CA ALA A 300 12.65 18.07 -23.79
C ALA A 300 12.01 19.42 -23.42
N PHE A 301 10.93 19.39 -22.63
CA PHE A 301 10.30 20.60 -22.10
C PHE A 301 11.25 21.42 -21.22
N GLY A 302 12.00 20.75 -20.33
CA GLY A 302 13.02 21.41 -19.51
C GLY A 302 14.10 22.08 -20.35
N ILE A 303 14.64 21.39 -21.36
CA ILE A 303 15.64 21.94 -22.29
C ILE A 303 15.09 23.19 -22.99
N CYS A 304 13.88 23.10 -23.54
CA CYS A 304 13.21 24.23 -24.19
C CYS A 304 13.08 25.43 -23.24
N MET A 305 12.60 25.20 -22.02
CA MET A 305 12.34 26.26 -21.04
C MET A 305 13.64 26.95 -20.62
N PHE A 306 14.70 26.20 -20.28
CA PHE A 306 15.96 26.80 -19.83
C PHE A 306 16.70 27.53 -20.96
N LEU A 307 16.66 27.04 -22.20
CA LEU A 307 17.19 27.76 -23.36
C LEU A 307 16.43 29.07 -23.61
N LEU A 308 15.10 29.04 -23.52
CA LEU A 308 14.26 30.23 -23.67
C LEU A 308 14.58 31.28 -22.59
N LEU A 309 14.75 30.86 -21.34
CA LEU A 309 15.10 31.76 -20.23
C LEU A 309 16.50 32.36 -20.40
N LEU A 310 17.48 31.57 -20.85
CA LEU A 310 18.84 32.07 -21.15
C LEU A 310 18.81 33.12 -22.28
N GLY A 311 18.09 32.83 -23.36
CA GLY A 311 17.97 33.73 -24.51
C GLY A 311 17.20 35.02 -24.23
N LEU A 312 16.08 34.95 -23.48
CA LEU A 312 15.23 36.11 -23.19
C LEU A 312 15.80 37.01 -22.09
N LEU A 313 16.35 36.43 -21.02
CA LEU A 313 16.76 37.19 -19.84
C LEU A 313 18.20 37.69 -19.92
N GLY A 314 19.07 37.05 -20.73
CA GLY A 314 20.50 37.34 -20.79
C GLY A 314 21.12 37.49 -19.38
N PRO A 315 20.95 36.52 -18.47
CA PRO A 315 21.23 36.73 -17.07
C PRO A 315 22.72 36.85 -16.78
N GLY A 316 23.09 37.66 -15.78
CA GLY A 316 24.46 37.73 -15.28
C GLY A 316 24.98 36.37 -14.76
N LEU A 317 26.26 36.32 -14.38
CA LEU A 317 27.00 35.08 -14.11
C LEU A 317 26.23 34.04 -13.28
N TYR A 318 25.78 34.40 -12.07
CA TYR A 318 25.07 33.47 -11.18
C TYR A 318 23.76 32.93 -11.76
N GLY A 319 23.02 33.78 -12.49
CA GLY A 319 21.80 33.37 -13.17
C GLY A 319 22.09 32.41 -14.31
N THR A 320 23.10 32.70 -15.13
CA THR A 320 23.56 31.79 -16.19
C THR A 320 24.00 30.44 -15.61
N LEU A 321 24.82 30.41 -14.55
CA LEU A 321 25.26 29.17 -13.92
C LEU A 321 24.07 28.32 -13.39
N THR A 322 23.07 28.98 -12.81
CA THR A 322 21.86 28.30 -12.29
C THR A 322 21.03 27.71 -13.42
N LEU A 323 20.79 28.47 -14.50
CA LEU A 323 20.04 28.00 -15.65
C LEU A 323 20.79 26.90 -16.41
N MET A 324 22.12 26.96 -16.49
CA MET A 324 22.94 25.90 -17.09
C MET A 324 22.85 24.60 -16.29
N ALA A 325 22.85 24.66 -14.95
CA ALA A 325 22.63 23.47 -14.12
C ALA A 325 21.24 22.85 -14.36
N GLY A 326 20.20 23.68 -14.47
CA GLY A 326 18.83 23.24 -14.78
C GLY A 326 18.68 22.65 -16.19
N LEU A 327 19.30 23.31 -17.18
CA LEU A 327 19.39 22.82 -18.56
C LEU A 327 20.08 21.45 -18.60
N GLY A 328 21.19 21.30 -17.87
CA GLY A 328 21.91 20.05 -17.76
C GLY A 328 21.04 18.94 -17.15
N LEU A 329 20.36 19.22 -16.05
CA LEU A 329 19.43 18.26 -15.42
C LEU A 329 18.37 17.78 -16.42
N SER A 330 17.85 18.68 -17.24
CA SER A 330 16.86 18.37 -18.28
C SER A 330 17.45 17.52 -19.42
N CYS A 331 18.68 17.79 -19.83
CA CYS A 331 19.45 16.97 -20.78
C CYS A 331 19.64 15.53 -20.27
N GLY A 332 19.99 15.35 -18.99
CA GLY A 332 20.13 14.01 -18.39
C GLY A 332 18.82 13.21 -18.38
N LEU A 333 17.69 13.86 -18.12
CA LEU A 333 16.34 13.26 -18.19
C LEU A 333 15.92 12.87 -19.62
N PHE A 334 16.51 13.48 -20.64
CA PHE A 334 16.24 13.17 -22.04
C PHE A 334 17.17 12.06 -22.58
N VAL A 335 18.49 12.20 -22.42
CA VAL A 335 19.48 11.33 -23.08
C VAL A 335 19.47 9.92 -22.52
N VAL A 336 19.34 9.76 -21.19
CA VAL A 336 19.41 8.44 -20.55
C VAL A 336 18.28 7.51 -21.04
N PRO A 337 17.00 7.92 -21.03
CA PRO A 337 15.92 7.09 -21.59
C PRO A 337 16.05 6.84 -23.10
N VAL A 338 16.49 7.82 -23.89
CA VAL A 338 16.69 7.66 -25.34
C VAL A 338 17.75 6.59 -25.64
N ASN A 339 18.90 6.66 -24.96
CA ASN A 339 19.96 5.65 -25.12
C ASN A 339 19.51 4.26 -24.64
N ALA A 340 18.77 4.19 -23.53
CA ALA A 340 18.20 2.94 -23.06
C ALA A 340 17.19 2.34 -24.06
N LEU A 341 16.37 3.16 -24.72
CA LEU A 341 15.43 2.72 -25.76
C LEU A 341 16.14 2.13 -26.98
N ILE A 342 17.23 2.77 -27.44
CA ILE A 342 18.02 2.30 -28.59
C ILE A 342 18.66 0.95 -28.25
N GLN A 343 19.27 0.81 -27.08
CA GLN A 343 19.92 -0.43 -26.63
C GLN A 343 18.91 -1.58 -26.44
N TRP A 344 17.74 -1.27 -25.91
CA TRP A 344 16.68 -2.24 -25.62
C TRP A 344 16.02 -2.78 -26.89
N HIS A 345 15.60 -1.88 -27.79
CA HIS A 345 14.92 -2.29 -29.02
C HIS A 345 15.88 -2.82 -30.10
N ALA A 346 17.19 -2.69 -29.90
CA ALA A 346 18.19 -3.28 -30.77
C ALA A 346 18.33 -4.80 -30.51
N PRO A 347 18.05 -5.65 -31.52
CA PRO A 347 18.23 -7.09 -31.42
C PRO A 347 19.68 -7.46 -31.04
N ALA A 348 19.85 -8.48 -30.21
CA ALA A 348 21.14 -8.84 -29.64
C ALA A 348 22.19 -9.24 -30.71
N ASP A 349 21.75 -9.82 -31.83
CA ASP A 349 22.60 -10.31 -32.93
C ASP A 349 23.21 -9.20 -33.82
N ARG A 350 22.74 -7.95 -33.67
CA ARG A 350 23.15 -6.81 -34.52
C ARG A 350 23.17 -5.47 -33.78
N ARG A 351 23.26 -5.53 -32.44
CA ARG A 351 23.14 -4.36 -31.57
C ARG A 351 24.26 -3.34 -31.82
N GLY A 352 25.49 -3.79 -32.03
CA GLY A 352 26.64 -2.93 -32.32
C GLY A 352 26.46 -2.14 -33.60
N SER A 353 25.95 -2.78 -34.66
CA SER A 353 25.66 -2.12 -35.95
C SER A 353 24.51 -1.10 -35.85
N ILE A 354 23.48 -1.37 -35.05
CA ILE A 354 22.39 -0.39 -34.81
C ILE A 354 22.90 0.81 -34.01
N ILE A 355 23.69 0.57 -32.95
CA ILE A 355 24.30 1.65 -32.15
C ILE A 355 25.25 2.48 -33.02
N ALA A 356 26.04 1.85 -33.89
CA ALA A 356 26.90 2.53 -34.85
C ALA A 356 26.11 3.41 -35.83
N LEU A 357 25.01 2.88 -36.39
CA LEU A 357 24.14 3.68 -37.25
C LEU A 357 23.54 4.88 -36.49
N SER A 358 23.12 4.67 -35.24
CA SER A 358 22.68 5.75 -34.35
C SER A 358 23.79 6.78 -34.14
N ASN A 359 25.01 6.34 -33.84
CA ASN A 359 26.16 7.21 -33.64
C ASN A 359 26.48 8.03 -34.89
N THR A 360 26.44 7.43 -36.08
CA THR A 360 26.60 8.17 -37.35
C THR A 360 25.55 9.27 -37.48
N CYS A 361 24.28 9.00 -37.19
CA CYS A 361 23.24 10.03 -37.17
C CYS A 361 23.50 11.11 -36.11
N THR A 362 23.91 10.70 -34.90
CA THR A 362 24.25 11.60 -33.80
C THR A 362 25.40 12.54 -34.15
N TYR A 363 26.51 12.00 -34.67
CA TYR A 363 27.69 12.78 -35.06
C TYR A 363 27.43 13.65 -36.29
N SER A 364 26.56 13.21 -37.21
CA SER A 364 26.04 14.07 -38.28
C SER A 364 25.31 15.27 -37.69
N GLY A 365 24.48 15.05 -36.66
CA GLY A 365 23.81 16.11 -35.91
C GLY A 365 24.79 17.07 -35.23
N VAL A 366 25.82 16.56 -34.56
CA VAL A 366 26.89 17.40 -33.95
C VAL A 366 27.59 18.27 -35.00
N LEU A 367 27.92 17.69 -36.15
CA LEU A 367 28.53 18.44 -37.27
C LEU A 367 27.58 19.51 -37.80
N MET A 368 26.30 19.18 -38.01
CA MET A 368 25.27 20.14 -38.44
C MET A 368 25.10 21.28 -37.43
N GLY A 369 25.06 20.98 -36.12
CA GLY A 369 24.97 21.99 -35.07
C GLY A 369 26.19 22.92 -35.07
N SER A 370 27.39 22.35 -35.25
CA SER A 370 28.63 23.12 -35.36
C SER A 370 28.64 24.06 -36.58
N LEU A 371 28.22 23.57 -37.75
CA LEU A 371 28.12 24.37 -38.97
C LEU A 371 27.03 25.45 -38.84
N SER A 372 25.90 25.12 -38.20
CA SER A 372 24.81 26.06 -37.98
C SER A 372 25.22 27.24 -37.11
N GLY A 373 26.05 27.00 -36.08
CA GLY A 373 26.61 28.08 -35.25
C GLY A 373 27.44 29.07 -36.08
N GLY A 374 28.30 28.56 -36.96
CA GLY A 374 29.07 29.39 -37.89
C GLY A 374 28.18 30.16 -38.88
N VAL A 375 27.15 29.52 -39.44
CA VAL A 375 26.19 30.17 -40.35
C VAL A 375 25.41 31.27 -39.63
N PHE A 376 24.93 31.04 -38.41
CA PHE A 376 24.20 32.06 -37.64
C PHE A 376 25.09 33.25 -37.27
N ALA A 377 26.36 33.01 -36.96
CA ALA A 377 27.34 34.07 -36.75
C ALA A 377 27.55 34.90 -38.03
N LEU A 378 27.66 34.26 -39.21
CA LEU A 378 27.74 34.96 -40.50
C LEU A 378 26.50 35.79 -40.82
N LEU A 379 25.33 35.36 -40.33
CA LEU A 379 24.06 36.09 -40.47
C LEU A 379 23.90 37.22 -39.43
N GLY A 380 24.88 37.45 -38.56
CA GLY A 380 24.88 38.54 -37.57
C GLY A 380 23.98 38.30 -36.36
N LEU A 381 23.59 37.05 -36.07
CA LEU A 381 22.84 36.73 -34.86
C LEU A 381 23.73 36.89 -33.61
N SER A 382 23.22 37.60 -32.60
CA SER A 382 23.86 37.62 -31.28
C SER A 382 23.82 36.24 -30.62
N THR A 383 24.68 36.01 -29.64
CA THR A 383 24.71 34.77 -28.84
C THR A 383 23.34 34.45 -28.21
N THR A 384 22.69 35.46 -27.62
CA THR A 384 21.30 35.33 -27.13
C THR A 384 20.29 34.97 -28.24
N GLY A 385 20.48 35.49 -29.46
CA GLY A 385 19.66 35.14 -30.62
C GLY A 385 19.80 33.68 -31.04
N ILE A 386 21.01 33.12 -30.95
CA ILE A 386 21.28 31.70 -31.20
C ILE A 386 20.60 30.82 -30.14
N LEU A 387 20.63 31.21 -28.86
CA LEU A 387 19.91 30.52 -27.79
C LEU A 387 18.39 30.52 -28.02
N LEU A 388 17.82 31.63 -28.50
CA LEU A 388 16.39 31.73 -28.83
C LEU A 388 16.02 30.84 -30.04
N ALA A 389 16.87 30.77 -31.07
CA ALA A 389 16.66 29.88 -32.20
C ALA A 389 16.71 28.40 -31.76
N ALA A 390 17.66 28.04 -30.89
CA ALA A 390 17.75 26.71 -30.30
C ALA A 390 16.52 26.38 -29.43
N ALA A 391 16.02 27.35 -28.66
CA ALA A 391 14.79 27.21 -27.87
C ALA A 391 13.56 26.97 -28.77
N ALA A 392 13.41 27.72 -29.86
CA ALA A 392 12.31 27.56 -30.82
C ALA A 392 12.35 26.19 -31.52
N ALA A 393 13.52 25.74 -31.96
CA ALA A 393 13.68 24.39 -32.52
C ALA A 393 13.31 23.31 -31.49
N THR A 394 13.78 23.45 -30.24
CA THR A 394 13.48 22.51 -29.16
C THR A 394 11.99 22.54 -28.77
N PHE A 395 11.33 23.69 -28.87
CA PHE A 395 9.89 23.82 -28.63
C PHE A 395 9.07 22.98 -29.64
N VAL A 396 9.39 23.11 -30.93
CA VAL A 396 8.77 22.30 -31.99
C VAL A 396 9.03 20.81 -31.76
N GLY A 397 10.28 20.45 -31.44
CA GLY A 397 10.64 19.07 -31.09
C GLY A 397 9.88 18.53 -29.87
N THR A 398 9.66 19.36 -28.85
CA THR A 398 8.92 19.00 -27.63
C THR A 398 7.43 18.78 -27.94
N LEU A 399 6.80 19.65 -28.71
CA LEU A 399 5.41 19.47 -29.15
C LEU A 399 5.24 18.19 -29.96
N TRP A 400 6.19 17.90 -30.85
CA TRP A 400 6.21 16.66 -31.62
C TRP A 400 6.37 15.42 -30.74
N ALA A 401 7.26 15.46 -29.75
CA ALA A 401 7.45 14.37 -28.78
C ALA A 401 6.17 14.11 -27.94
N LEU A 402 5.52 15.16 -27.46
CA LEU A 402 4.24 15.06 -26.72
C LEU A 402 3.13 14.46 -27.59
N TRP A 403 3.10 14.77 -28.89
CA TRP A 403 2.14 14.21 -29.83
C TRP A 403 2.40 12.73 -30.15
N LEU A 404 3.66 12.30 -30.18
CA LEU A 404 4.05 10.93 -30.49
C LEU A 404 3.78 9.94 -29.34
N VAL A 405 4.05 10.34 -28.09
CA VAL A 405 3.94 9.46 -26.91
C VAL A 405 3.07 10.04 -25.77
N PRO A 406 1.82 10.47 -26.05
CA PRO A 406 0.98 11.13 -25.06
C PRO A 406 0.63 10.23 -23.87
N SER A 407 0.40 8.94 -24.11
CA SER A 407 0.07 7.97 -23.05
C SER A 407 1.23 7.73 -22.08
N ALA A 408 2.47 7.73 -22.58
CA ALA A 408 3.67 7.56 -21.76
C ALA A 408 3.86 8.75 -20.80
N PHE A 409 3.72 9.97 -21.32
CA PHE A 409 3.84 11.18 -20.52
C PHE A 409 2.74 11.26 -19.46
N VAL A 410 1.48 11.03 -19.84
CA VAL A 410 0.36 10.98 -18.91
C VAL A 410 0.59 9.93 -17.82
N ARG A 411 1.04 8.73 -18.19
CA ARG A 411 1.38 7.67 -17.23
C ARG A 411 2.47 8.11 -16.26
N LEU A 412 3.56 8.72 -16.74
CA LEU A 412 4.61 9.25 -15.86
C LEU A 412 4.04 10.27 -14.87
N VAL A 413 3.24 11.24 -15.35
CA VAL A 413 2.60 12.24 -14.50
C VAL A 413 1.75 11.58 -13.41
N LEU A 414 0.95 10.57 -13.78
CA LEU A 414 0.14 9.81 -12.83
C LEU A 414 1.00 9.03 -11.83
N ILE A 415 2.12 8.44 -12.26
CA ILE A 415 3.07 7.74 -11.38
C ILE A 415 3.70 8.73 -10.39
N LEU A 416 4.17 9.89 -10.86
CA LEU A 416 4.77 10.93 -10.01
C LEU A 416 3.77 11.46 -9.00
N LEU A 417 2.54 11.76 -9.43
CA LEU A 417 1.46 12.22 -8.55
C LEU A 417 1.13 11.15 -7.51
N THR A 418 0.99 9.89 -7.94
CA THR A 418 0.64 8.77 -7.06
C THR A 418 1.75 8.51 -6.04
N LYS A 419 3.02 8.47 -6.45
CA LYS A 419 4.17 8.26 -5.54
C LYS A 419 4.40 9.43 -4.58
N THR A 420 4.00 10.64 -4.95
CA THR A 420 4.06 11.82 -4.06
C THR A 420 2.98 11.76 -2.98
N LEU A 421 1.75 11.38 -3.36
CA LEU A 421 0.61 11.35 -2.45
C LEU A 421 0.52 10.04 -1.64
N TYR A 422 1.03 8.94 -2.19
CA TYR A 422 0.88 7.59 -1.67
C TYR A 422 2.20 6.82 -1.62
N ARG A 423 2.39 6.08 -0.52
CA ARG A 423 3.48 5.11 -0.39
C ARG A 423 2.92 3.75 -0.77
N VAL A 424 3.04 3.41 -2.06
CA VAL A 424 2.46 2.19 -2.64
C VAL A 424 3.39 0.99 -2.39
N ARG A 425 2.88 -0.03 -1.69
CA ARG A 425 3.49 -1.35 -1.55
C ARG A 425 2.84 -2.30 -2.55
N ILE A 426 3.63 -2.96 -3.40
CA ILE A 426 3.12 -3.87 -4.43
C ILE A 426 3.45 -5.30 -4.02
N ILE A 427 2.46 -6.18 -4.00
CA ILE A 427 2.59 -7.61 -3.65
C ILE A 427 2.16 -8.45 -4.85
N GLY A 428 2.97 -9.47 -5.19
CA GLY A 428 2.70 -10.38 -6.29
C GLY A 428 2.77 -9.80 -7.71
N PRO A 429 3.60 -8.78 -8.05
CA PRO A 429 3.63 -8.23 -9.41
C PRO A 429 3.97 -9.28 -10.48
N ALA A 430 4.73 -10.32 -10.11
CA ALA A 430 5.07 -11.45 -10.97
C ALA A 430 3.87 -12.31 -11.40
N ASN A 431 2.73 -12.21 -10.70
CA ASN A 431 1.51 -12.93 -11.06
C ASN A 431 0.83 -12.33 -12.30
N VAL A 432 1.18 -11.11 -12.70
CA VAL A 432 0.66 -10.48 -13.92
C VAL A 432 1.58 -10.83 -15.09
N PRO A 433 1.07 -11.49 -16.16
CA PRO A 433 1.88 -11.88 -17.30
C PRO A 433 2.59 -10.67 -17.97
N GLN A 434 3.89 -10.81 -18.24
CA GLN A 434 4.67 -9.81 -18.98
C GLN A 434 4.30 -9.75 -20.47
N THR A 435 3.81 -10.86 -21.03
CA THR A 435 3.33 -10.99 -22.41
C THR A 435 1.96 -11.67 -22.42
N GLY A 436 1.19 -11.46 -23.50
CA GLY A 436 -0.18 -11.99 -23.62
C GLY A 436 -1.23 -11.21 -22.82
N GLY A 437 -2.50 -11.55 -23.04
CA GLY A 437 -3.63 -10.87 -22.40
C GLY A 437 -3.92 -11.37 -20.99
N SER A 438 -4.38 -10.49 -20.11
CA SER A 438 -4.84 -10.86 -18.76
C SER A 438 -5.95 -9.95 -18.26
N LEU A 439 -6.88 -10.51 -17.50
CA LEU A 439 -8.01 -9.76 -16.94
C LEU A 439 -7.79 -9.48 -15.45
N LEU A 440 -7.64 -8.21 -15.08
CA LEU A 440 -7.57 -7.77 -13.69
C LEU A 440 -8.97 -7.58 -13.11
N VAL A 441 -9.19 -8.16 -11.94
CA VAL A 441 -10.46 -8.08 -11.19
C VAL A 441 -10.19 -7.55 -9.78
N PRO A 442 -10.09 -6.22 -9.61
CA PRO A 442 -9.88 -5.55 -8.32
C PRO A 442 -11.17 -5.32 -7.52
N ASN A 443 -11.07 -5.06 -6.21
CA ASN A 443 -12.11 -4.34 -5.46
C ASN A 443 -12.15 -2.85 -5.82
N HIS A 444 -13.28 -2.17 -5.57
CA HIS A 444 -13.51 -0.78 -5.96
C HIS A 444 -13.83 0.13 -4.76
N MET A 445 -12.78 0.76 -4.22
CA MET A 445 -12.81 1.56 -3.00
C MET A 445 -12.77 3.08 -3.25
N SER A 446 -12.24 3.54 -4.38
CA SER A 446 -12.08 4.97 -4.70
C SER A 446 -11.97 5.28 -6.20
N LEU A 447 -11.96 6.57 -6.54
CA LEU A 447 -11.67 6.99 -7.93
C LEU A 447 -10.22 6.77 -8.36
N VAL A 448 -9.28 6.73 -7.41
CA VAL A 448 -7.84 6.63 -7.72
C VAL A 448 -7.38 5.18 -7.88
N ASP A 449 -8.28 4.22 -7.72
CA ASP A 449 -8.01 2.79 -7.87
C ASP A 449 -7.33 2.47 -9.22
N GLY A 450 -7.83 3.07 -10.31
CA GLY A 450 -7.22 2.94 -11.63
C GLY A 450 -5.80 3.50 -11.70
N PHE A 451 -5.53 4.64 -11.05
CA PHE A 451 -4.20 5.25 -11.00
C PHE A 451 -3.21 4.42 -10.17
N LEU A 452 -3.66 3.84 -9.06
CA LEU A 452 -2.86 2.92 -8.25
C LEU A 452 -2.47 1.68 -9.07
N LEU A 453 -3.38 1.14 -9.88
CA LEU A 453 -3.09 0.01 -10.77
C LEU A 453 -2.11 0.39 -11.88
N ILE A 454 -2.29 1.55 -12.53
CA ILE A 454 -1.35 2.08 -13.54
C ILE A 454 0.05 2.26 -12.94
N ALA A 455 0.14 2.77 -11.72
CA ALA A 455 1.41 2.98 -11.04
C ALA A 455 2.05 1.68 -10.53
N SER A 456 1.28 0.60 -10.45
CA SER A 456 1.74 -0.70 -9.95
C SER A 456 2.12 -1.70 -11.06
N LEU A 457 1.83 -1.38 -12.33
CA LEU A 457 2.02 -2.29 -13.47
C LEU A 457 2.89 -1.69 -14.56
N ASP A 458 3.55 -2.58 -15.30
CA ASP A 458 4.58 -2.25 -16.30
C ASP A 458 3.98 -2.02 -17.68
N ARG A 459 2.80 -2.60 -17.90
CA ARG A 459 2.07 -2.60 -19.18
C ARG A 459 0.86 -1.68 -19.09
N PRO A 460 0.46 -1.05 -20.20
CA PRO A 460 -0.75 -0.25 -20.24
C PRO A 460 -1.97 -1.13 -19.91
N VAL A 461 -2.87 -0.60 -19.09
CA VAL A 461 -4.10 -1.26 -18.69
C VAL A 461 -5.28 -0.58 -19.38
N ARG A 462 -6.09 -1.35 -20.11
CA ARG A 462 -7.38 -0.88 -20.62
C ARG A 462 -8.45 -1.04 -19.56
N PHE A 463 -8.92 0.08 -19.05
CA PHE A 463 -9.99 0.10 -18.06
C PHE A 463 -11.36 0.06 -18.72
N VAL A 464 -12.23 -0.81 -18.22
CA VAL A 464 -13.67 -0.75 -18.49
C VAL A 464 -14.27 0.29 -17.54
N VAL A 465 -14.73 1.43 -18.06
CA VAL A 465 -15.18 2.59 -17.27
C VAL A 465 -16.61 2.98 -17.62
N ASP A 466 -17.34 3.55 -16.67
CA ASP A 466 -18.69 4.04 -16.96
C ASP A 466 -18.67 5.15 -18.04
N ALA A 467 -19.58 5.07 -19.00
CA ALA A 467 -19.65 5.97 -20.15
C ALA A 467 -19.78 7.46 -19.76
N ALA A 468 -20.36 7.76 -18.59
CA ALA A 468 -20.45 9.13 -18.07
C ALA A 468 -19.05 9.72 -17.82
N TYR A 469 -18.10 8.92 -17.32
CA TYR A 469 -16.72 9.38 -17.12
C TYR A 469 -15.96 9.49 -18.44
N ALA A 470 -16.19 8.57 -19.37
CA ALA A 470 -15.53 8.57 -20.69
C ALA A 470 -15.92 9.79 -21.54
N THR A 471 -17.15 10.27 -21.41
CA THR A 471 -17.69 11.36 -22.23
C THR A 471 -17.60 12.75 -21.57
N HIS A 472 -17.29 12.81 -20.27
CA HIS A 472 -17.21 14.06 -19.53
C HIS A 472 -16.15 15.01 -20.13
N PRO A 473 -16.47 16.29 -20.44
CA PRO A 473 -15.57 17.20 -21.16
C PRO A 473 -14.17 17.34 -20.54
N LEU A 474 -14.11 17.39 -19.20
CA LEU A 474 -12.85 17.50 -18.44
C LEU A 474 -11.94 16.26 -18.58
N PHE A 475 -12.53 15.07 -18.69
CA PHE A 475 -11.77 13.80 -18.67
C PHE A 475 -11.67 13.14 -20.04
N LYS A 476 -12.51 13.52 -21.00
CA LYS A 476 -12.61 12.91 -22.34
C LYS A 476 -11.26 12.77 -23.03
N TRP A 477 -10.44 13.83 -23.00
CA TRP A 477 -9.10 13.80 -23.59
C TRP A 477 -8.19 12.76 -22.93
N LEU A 478 -8.18 12.71 -21.59
CA LEU A 478 -7.41 11.72 -20.81
C LEU A 478 -7.90 10.29 -21.09
N MET A 479 -9.22 10.08 -21.11
CA MET A 479 -9.85 8.78 -21.35
C MET A 479 -9.51 8.24 -22.74
N ASN A 480 -9.49 9.11 -23.76
CA ASN A 480 -9.09 8.75 -25.12
C ASN A 480 -7.61 8.34 -25.20
N ILE A 481 -6.72 9.08 -24.54
CA ILE A 481 -5.28 8.73 -24.47
C ILE A 481 -5.08 7.36 -23.80
N MET A 482 -5.84 7.08 -22.75
CA MET A 482 -5.77 5.82 -21.99
C MET A 482 -6.49 4.65 -22.67
N ARG A 483 -7.15 4.89 -23.83
CA ARG A 483 -7.91 3.86 -24.60
C ARG A 483 -8.90 3.08 -23.74
N VAL A 484 -9.63 3.76 -22.86
CA VAL A 484 -10.63 3.13 -22.00
C VAL A 484 -11.78 2.54 -22.81
N ILE A 485 -12.44 1.51 -22.26
CA ILE A 485 -13.59 0.85 -22.86
C ILE A 485 -14.85 1.37 -22.14
N PRO A 486 -15.63 2.27 -22.76
CA PRO A 486 -16.82 2.81 -22.11
C PRO A 486 -17.92 1.73 -22.02
N ILE A 487 -18.49 1.57 -20.83
CA ILE A 487 -19.66 0.73 -20.58
C ILE A 487 -20.78 1.60 -20.00
N SER A 488 -21.98 1.52 -20.56
CA SER A 488 -23.15 2.22 -20.01
C SER A 488 -23.96 1.22 -19.20
N SER A 489 -24.04 1.45 -17.88
CA SER A 489 -24.85 0.65 -16.97
C SER A 489 -26.36 0.88 -17.12
N SER A 490 -26.77 2.01 -17.72
CA SER A 490 -28.15 2.39 -18.07
C SER A 490 -28.53 2.12 -19.53
N GLY A 491 -27.56 1.71 -20.37
CA GLY A 491 -27.78 1.39 -21.78
C GLY A 491 -28.46 0.04 -21.99
N GLY A 492 -29.13 -0.13 -23.12
CA GLY A 492 -29.76 -1.41 -23.48
C GLY A 492 -28.73 -2.56 -23.58
N PRO A 493 -29.15 -3.84 -23.44
CA PRO A 493 -28.26 -5.00 -23.38
C PRO A 493 -27.23 -5.11 -24.51
N ARG A 494 -27.58 -4.62 -25.71
CA ARG A 494 -26.68 -4.59 -26.89
C ARG A 494 -25.43 -3.73 -26.67
N ILE A 495 -25.56 -2.59 -25.98
CA ILE A 495 -24.45 -1.65 -25.72
C ILE A 495 -23.46 -2.29 -24.73
N ILE A 496 -23.98 -2.87 -23.65
CA ILE A 496 -23.19 -3.60 -22.65
C ILE A 496 -22.44 -4.76 -23.32
N LEU A 497 -23.12 -5.57 -24.14
CA LEU A 497 -22.51 -6.68 -24.85
C LEU A 497 -21.41 -6.23 -25.82
N ARG A 498 -21.57 -5.10 -26.51
CA ARG A 498 -20.53 -4.53 -27.38
C ARG A 498 -19.28 -4.18 -26.57
N ALA A 499 -19.44 -3.50 -25.43
CA ALA A 499 -18.31 -3.15 -24.56
C ALA A 499 -17.57 -4.40 -24.04
N LEU A 500 -18.30 -5.43 -23.60
CA LEU A 500 -17.71 -6.70 -23.13
C LEU A 500 -16.98 -7.45 -24.26
N ARG A 501 -17.50 -7.42 -25.50
CA ARG A 501 -16.78 -7.99 -26.67
C ARG A 501 -15.51 -7.21 -27.00
N SER A 502 -15.56 -5.87 -26.95
CA SER A 502 -14.36 -5.05 -27.15
C SER A 502 -13.29 -5.31 -26.09
N ALA A 503 -13.70 -5.55 -24.84
CA ALA A 503 -12.79 -6.00 -23.78
C ALA A 503 -12.20 -7.38 -24.08
N GLY A 504 -13.00 -8.32 -24.57
CA GLY A 504 -12.52 -9.63 -25.01
C GLY A 504 -11.49 -9.52 -26.14
N GLN A 505 -11.76 -8.70 -27.16
CA GLN A 505 -10.82 -8.47 -28.27
C GLN A 505 -9.49 -7.88 -27.78
N ALA A 506 -9.52 -6.92 -26.84
CA ALA A 506 -8.30 -6.36 -26.27
C ALA A 506 -7.46 -7.43 -25.54
N LEU A 507 -8.09 -8.41 -24.88
CA LEU A 507 -7.38 -9.54 -24.30
C LEU A 507 -6.75 -10.44 -25.39
N ASP A 508 -7.46 -10.68 -26.49
CA ASP A 508 -6.97 -11.48 -27.63
C ASP A 508 -5.80 -10.79 -28.34
N ASP A 509 -5.80 -9.45 -28.40
CA ASP A 509 -4.69 -8.61 -28.88
C ASP A 509 -3.49 -8.61 -27.91
N GLY A 510 -3.60 -9.36 -26.80
CA GLY A 510 -2.56 -9.52 -25.82
C GLY A 510 -2.48 -8.37 -24.82
N GLU A 511 -3.50 -7.54 -24.65
CA GLU A 511 -3.48 -6.41 -23.71
C GLU A 511 -3.98 -6.79 -22.30
N ILE A 512 -3.63 -5.97 -21.30
CA ILE A 512 -4.19 -6.10 -19.95
C ILE A 512 -5.51 -5.33 -19.90
N VAL A 513 -6.59 -6.00 -19.54
CA VAL A 513 -7.89 -5.38 -19.32
C VAL A 513 -8.20 -5.37 -17.82
N CYS A 514 -8.75 -4.28 -17.32
CA CYS A 514 -9.21 -4.17 -15.93
C CYS A 514 -10.69 -3.86 -15.88
N ILE A 515 -11.44 -4.66 -15.12
CA ILE A 515 -12.86 -4.44 -14.87
C ILE A 515 -13.10 -4.49 -13.36
N PHE A 516 -13.72 -3.43 -12.82
CA PHE A 516 -14.20 -3.41 -11.44
C PHE A 516 -15.52 -4.18 -11.36
N PRO A 517 -15.55 -5.43 -10.87
CA PRO A 517 -16.72 -6.31 -10.94
C PRO A 517 -17.86 -5.82 -10.04
N GLU A 518 -17.56 -5.02 -9.00
CA GLU A 518 -18.56 -4.36 -8.14
C GLU A 518 -19.45 -3.38 -8.93
N GLY A 519 -18.94 -2.87 -10.06
CA GLY A 519 -19.63 -1.93 -10.95
C GLY A 519 -19.84 -0.53 -10.37
N GLN A 520 -19.55 -0.33 -9.09
CA GLN A 520 -19.69 0.93 -8.35
C GLN A 520 -18.64 1.03 -7.25
N ILE A 521 -18.33 2.26 -6.84
CA ILE A 521 -17.48 2.52 -5.67
C ILE A 521 -18.30 2.29 -4.39
N THR A 522 -17.78 1.50 -3.46
CA THR A 522 -18.44 1.24 -2.17
C THR A 522 -18.66 2.51 -1.35
N ARG A 523 -19.83 2.64 -0.71
CA ARG A 523 -20.19 3.69 0.25
C ARG A 523 -20.30 3.17 1.68
N THR A 524 -20.37 1.86 1.80
CA THR A 524 -20.56 1.10 3.04
C THR A 524 -19.23 0.64 3.61
N GLY A 525 -18.14 0.72 2.84
CA GLY A 525 -16.81 0.26 3.23
C GLY A 525 -16.64 -1.26 3.16
N THR A 526 -17.69 -1.98 2.74
CA THR A 526 -17.68 -3.43 2.52
C THR A 526 -17.40 -3.76 1.05
N LEU A 527 -17.03 -5.02 0.79
CA LEU A 527 -16.82 -5.57 -0.55
C LEU A 527 -18.18 -5.89 -1.19
N LEU A 528 -18.57 -5.13 -2.23
CA LEU A 528 -19.85 -5.29 -2.88
C LEU A 528 -19.94 -6.62 -3.66
N PRO A 529 -21.15 -7.06 -4.05
CA PRO A 529 -21.34 -8.21 -4.92
C PRO A 529 -20.65 -8.06 -6.27
N PHE A 530 -20.08 -9.15 -6.78
CA PHE A 530 -19.41 -9.16 -8.08
C PHE A 530 -20.40 -9.46 -9.21
N ARG A 531 -20.51 -8.56 -10.18
CA ARG A 531 -21.30 -8.76 -11.40
C ARG A 531 -20.60 -9.74 -12.33
N ARG A 532 -21.35 -10.64 -12.97
CA ARG A 532 -20.84 -11.69 -13.89
C ARG A 532 -20.41 -11.17 -15.27
N GLY A 533 -20.21 -9.86 -15.43
CA GLY A 533 -19.79 -9.26 -16.71
C GLY A 533 -18.40 -9.73 -17.14
N PHE A 534 -17.49 -9.91 -16.18
CA PHE A 534 -16.13 -10.39 -16.44
C PHE A 534 -16.12 -11.84 -16.97
N GLU A 535 -17.03 -12.72 -16.51
CA GLU A 535 -17.16 -14.10 -17.01
C GLU A 535 -17.46 -14.11 -18.52
N ARG A 536 -18.23 -13.13 -18.99
CA ARG A 536 -18.54 -12.98 -20.43
C ARG A 536 -17.35 -12.48 -21.24
N ILE A 537 -16.46 -11.69 -20.65
CA ILE A 537 -15.25 -11.19 -21.31
C ILE A 537 -14.29 -12.36 -21.60
N VAL A 538 -14.10 -13.26 -20.63
CA VAL A 538 -13.15 -14.38 -20.74
C VAL A 538 -13.75 -15.64 -21.36
N LYS A 539 -15.07 -15.73 -21.51
CA LYS A 539 -15.74 -16.92 -22.09
C LYS A 539 -15.13 -17.32 -23.43
N GLY A 540 -14.62 -18.56 -23.50
CA GLY A 540 -14.00 -19.14 -24.70
C GLY A 540 -12.55 -18.70 -24.94
N ARG A 541 -11.89 -18.07 -23.96
CA ARG A 541 -10.49 -17.64 -24.02
C ARG A 541 -9.68 -18.39 -22.97
N THR A 542 -8.37 -18.52 -23.22
CA THR A 542 -7.40 -19.14 -22.28
C THR A 542 -6.66 -18.11 -21.43
N VAL A 543 -7.12 -16.85 -21.42
CA VAL A 543 -6.47 -15.75 -20.70
C VAL A 543 -6.73 -15.85 -19.19
N PRO A 544 -5.71 -15.67 -18.34
CA PRO A 544 -5.87 -15.76 -16.90
C PRO A 544 -6.62 -14.56 -16.31
N ILE A 545 -7.38 -14.82 -15.25
CA ILE A 545 -7.98 -13.80 -14.39
C ILE A 545 -7.05 -13.56 -13.20
N ILE A 546 -6.66 -12.32 -12.96
CA ILE A 546 -5.84 -11.94 -11.80
C ILE A 546 -6.74 -11.23 -10.78
N PRO A 547 -7.05 -11.86 -9.62
CA PRO A 547 -7.74 -11.17 -8.54
C PRO A 547 -6.81 -10.12 -7.92
N VAL A 548 -7.33 -8.93 -7.67
CA VAL A 548 -6.53 -7.82 -7.11
C VAL A 548 -7.22 -7.25 -5.87
N HIS A 549 -6.44 -6.89 -4.85
CA HIS A 549 -6.94 -6.20 -3.67
C HIS A 549 -6.17 -4.90 -3.43
N LEU A 550 -6.94 -3.82 -3.31
CA LEU A 550 -6.49 -2.46 -2.99
C LEU A 550 -6.79 -2.17 -1.52
N ASP A 551 -5.76 -2.22 -0.68
CA ASP A 551 -5.84 -2.04 0.77
C ASP A 551 -5.54 -0.60 1.19
N ARG A 552 -6.19 -0.12 2.27
CA ARG A 552 -6.13 1.25 2.82
C ARG A 552 -6.58 2.36 1.87
N VAL A 553 -7.14 2.04 0.71
CA VAL A 553 -7.66 3.09 -0.19
C VAL A 553 -8.91 3.77 0.43
N TRP A 554 -9.66 3.04 1.27
CA TRP A 554 -10.68 3.59 2.16
C TRP A 554 -10.03 4.45 3.25
N GLY A 555 -10.40 5.73 3.32
CA GLY A 555 -9.78 6.72 4.22
C GLY A 555 -8.83 7.69 3.50
N SER A 556 -8.46 7.38 2.25
CA SER A 556 -7.74 8.31 1.38
C SER A 556 -8.61 9.51 0.98
N MET A 557 -7.97 10.55 0.45
CA MET A 557 -8.62 11.81 0.05
C MET A 557 -9.81 11.61 -0.90
N PHE A 558 -9.77 10.56 -1.74
CA PHE A 558 -10.75 10.30 -2.81
C PHE A 558 -11.72 9.13 -2.52
N SER A 559 -11.78 8.67 -1.27
CA SER A 559 -12.78 7.68 -0.81
C SER A 559 -14.09 8.36 -0.37
N PHE A 560 -15.12 7.61 0.04
CA PHE A 560 -16.37 8.18 0.61
C PHE A 560 -16.44 8.16 2.15
N VAL A 561 -15.32 7.89 2.82
CA VAL A 561 -15.22 7.96 4.29
C VAL A 561 -15.76 9.29 4.84
N LYS A 562 -16.57 9.22 5.90
CA LYS A 562 -17.26 10.35 6.55
C LYS A 562 -18.29 11.08 5.67
N GLY A 563 -18.81 10.43 4.63
CA GLY A 563 -19.85 11.00 3.76
C GLY A 563 -19.37 12.12 2.83
N ARG A 564 -18.06 12.37 2.73
CA ARG A 564 -17.46 13.38 1.85
C ARG A 564 -16.53 12.73 0.83
N PHE A 565 -16.57 13.21 -0.42
CA PHE A 565 -15.82 12.64 -1.53
C PHE A 565 -14.43 13.25 -1.72
N ILE A 566 -14.33 14.57 -1.65
CA ILE A 566 -13.11 15.37 -1.84
C ILE A 566 -12.97 16.30 -0.61
N TRP A 567 -11.79 16.88 -0.38
CA TRP A 567 -11.48 17.83 0.71
C TRP A 567 -11.30 17.20 2.10
N LYS A 568 -10.73 16.00 2.14
CA LYS A 568 -10.24 15.37 3.38
C LYS A 568 -8.73 15.47 3.43
N LEU A 569 -8.18 16.03 4.50
CA LEU A 569 -6.75 15.96 4.75
C LEU A 569 -6.40 14.52 5.18
N PRO A 570 -5.45 13.85 4.50
CA PRO A 570 -5.01 12.52 4.91
C PRO A 570 -4.30 12.60 6.26
N GLU A 571 -4.37 11.52 7.04
CA GLU A 571 -3.72 11.48 8.37
C GLU A 571 -2.19 11.58 8.29
N GLN A 572 -1.62 11.20 7.14
CA GLN A 572 -0.20 11.29 6.82
C GLN A 572 0.00 11.35 5.30
N ILE A 573 1.06 12.04 4.87
CA ILE A 573 1.52 12.09 3.46
C ILE A 573 3.01 11.71 3.46
N PRO A 574 3.45 10.73 2.64
CA PRO A 574 2.64 9.93 1.72
C PRO A 574 1.77 8.88 2.44
N TYR A 575 0.52 8.71 2.00
CA TYR A 575 -0.43 7.80 2.63
C TYR A 575 -0.16 6.34 2.22
N PRO A 576 -0.05 5.37 3.15
CA PRO A 576 0.32 4.00 2.83
C PRO A 576 -0.83 3.25 2.15
N VAL A 577 -0.55 2.66 0.99
CA VAL A 577 -1.50 1.83 0.21
C VAL A 577 -0.80 0.53 -0.16
N THR A 578 -1.54 -0.58 -0.13
CA THR A 578 -1.02 -1.87 -0.62
C THR A 578 -1.85 -2.36 -1.79
N VAL A 579 -1.20 -2.70 -2.90
CA VAL A 579 -1.80 -3.30 -4.09
C VAL A 579 -1.33 -4.75 -4.15
N SER A 580 -2.26 -5.69 -3.99
CA SER A 580 -1.95 -7.13 -3.97
C SER A 580 -2.53 -7.82 -5.19
N PHE A 581 -1.66 -8.39 -6.02
CA PHE A 581 -2.01 -9.23 -7.17
C PHE A 581 -1.98 -10.70 -6.73
N GLY A 582 -3.13 -11.36 -6.74
CA GLY A 582 -3.25 -12.78 -6.40
C GLY A 582 -2.77 -13.71 -7.51
N ALA A 583 -2.76 -15.02 -7.21
CA ALA A 583 -2.37 -16.04 -8.16
C ALA A 583 -3.31 -16.07 -9.38
N PRO A 584 -2.80 -16.29 -10.61
CA PRO A 584 -3.62 -16.40 -11.81
C PRO A 584 -4.69 -17.48 -11.67
N GLN A 585 -5.92 -17.15 -12.06
CA GLN A 585 -7.07 -18.04 -12.05
C GLN A 585 -7.49 -18.41 -13.49
N PRO A 586 -8.04 -19.61 -13.70
CA PRO A 586 -8.64 -20.00 -14.98
C PRO A 586 -9.75 -19.04 -15.45
N ALA A 587 -10.06 -19.08 -16.75
CA ALA A 587 -11.12 -18.25 -17.34
C ALA A 587 -12.53 -18.67 -16.86
N GLU A 588 -12.68 -19.90 -16.39
CA GLU A 588 -13.93 -20.50 -15.93
C GLU A 588 -14.27 -20.17 -14.48
N THR A 589 -13.39 -19.46 -13.76
CA THR A 589 -13.56 -19.18 -12.34
C THR A 589 -14.83 -18.35 -12.07
N PRO A 590 -15.76 -18.83 -11.22
CA PRO A 590 -17.02 -18.16 -10.97
C PRO A 590 -16.86 -16.92 -10.07
N ALA A 591 -17.83 -15.99 -10.15
CA ALA A 591 -17.80 -14.72 -9.39
C ALA A 591 -17.63 -14.87 -7.87
N HIS A 592 -18.27 -15.86 -7.24
CA HIS A 592 -18.17 -16.06 -5.78
C HIS A 592 -16.75 -16.50 -5.37
N GLU A 593 -16.08 -17.32 -6.19
CA GLU A 593 -14.72 -17.79 -5.96
C GLU A 593 -13.72 -16.63 -6.09
N LEU A 594 -13.83 -15.81 -7.15
CA LEU A 594 -13.00 -14.61 -7.29
C LEU A 594 -13.21 -13.63 -6.14
N ARG A 595 -14.45 -13.42 -5.71
CA ARG A 595 -14.76 -12.56 -4.56
C ARG A 595 -14.14 -13.10 -3.26
N ARG A 596 -14.17 -14.42 -3.04
CA ARG A 596 -13.47 -15.08 -1.94
C ARG A 596 -11.96 -14.83 -2.00
N LEU A 597 -11.34 -15.00 -3.17
CA LEU A 597 -9.90 -14.75 -3.36
C LEU A 597 -9.52 -13.29 -3.09
N VAL A 598 -10.31 -12.32 -3.58
CA VAL A 598 -10.09 -10.89 -3.30
C VAL A 598 -10.24 -10.58 -1.80
N ARG A 599 -11.15 -11.25 -1.08
CA ARG A 599 -11.27 -11.13 0.39
C ARG A 599 -10.07 -11.71 1.12
N GLU A 600 -9.55 -12.86 0.69
CA GLU A 600 -8.35 -13.47 1.26
C GLU A 600 -7.10 -12.62 1.01
N LEU A 601 -6.99 -11.97 -0.16
CA LEU A 601 -5.96 -10.96 -0.41
C LEU A 601 -6.10 -9.76 0.55
N GLY A 602 -7.33 -9.35 0.86
CA GLY A 602 -7.58 -8.30 1.85
C GLY A 602 -7.16 -8.67 3.26
N GLU A 603 -7.38 -9.92 3.68
CA GLU A 603 -6.87 -10.47 4.95
C GLU A 603 -5.34 -10.42 5.00
N ALA A 604 -4.67 -10.91 3.96
CA ALA A 604 -3.22 -10.91 3.87
C ALA A 604 -2.65 -9.48 3.86
N ALA A 605 -3.26 -8.57 3.10
CA ALA A 605 -2.87 -7.16 3.07
C ALA A 605 -3.06 -6.47 4.42
N TRP A 606 -4.09 -6.84 5.19
CA TRP A 606 -4.30 -6.28 6.52
C TRP A 606 -3.18 -6.65 7.49
N ARG A 607 -2.60 -7.86 7.39
CA ARG A 607 -1.42 -8.23 8.20
C ARG A 607 -0.23 -7.32 7.93
N LEU A 608 -0.06 -6.88 6.67
CA LEU A 608 1.02 -5.98 6.26
C LEU A 608 0.91 -4.57 6.86
N ARG A 609 -0.29 -4.19 7.34
CA ARG A 609 -0.55 -2.92 8.05
C ARG A 609 0.17 -2.84 9.39
N LYS A 610 0.52 -3.98 10.00
CA LYS A 610 1.15 -4.07 11.34
C LYS A 610 2.42 -3.22 11.44
N ALA A 611 3.25 -3.20 10.40
CA ALA A 611 4.48 -2.42 10.36
C ALA A 611 4.27 -0.89 10.54
N ASP A 612 3.06 -0.40 10.22
CA ASP A 612 2.72 1.02 10.30
C ASP A 612 1.76 1.35 11.45
N GLN A 613 1.32 0.36 12.23
CA GLN A 613 0.34 0.55 13.30
C GLN A 613 1.02 0.82 14.66
N GLN A 614 0.24 1.34 15.60
CA GLN A 614 0.67 1.63 16.96
C GLN A 614 -0.18 0.87 17.98
N PRO A 615 0.35 0.53 19.17
CA PRO A 615 -0.44 -0.07 20.24
C PRO A 615 -1.70 0.73 20.59
N ILE A 616 -2.77 0.03 20.98
CA ILE A 616 -4.17 0.54 21.10
C ILE A 616 -4.31 1.84 21.92
N HIS A 617 -3.46 2.08 22.92
CA HIS A 617 -3.54 3.28 23.76
C HIS A 617 -3.00 4.55 23.08
N ARG A 618 -2.06 4.43 22.15
CA ARG A 618 -1.44 5.62 21.52
C ARG A 618 -2.41 6.42 20.66
N PRO A 619 -3.25 5.79 19.80
CA PRO A 619 -4.31 6.51 19.09
C PRO A 619 -5.30 7.19 20.03
N VAL A 620 -5.69 6.55 21.14
CA VAL A 620 -6.59 7.12 22.16
C VAL A 620 -5.99 8.36 22.80
N ILE A 621 -4.74 8.29 23.26
CA ILE A 621 -4.02 9.44 23.85
C ILE A 621 -3.90 10.57 22.84
N SER A 622 -3.58 10.25 21.58
CA SER A 622 -3.48 11.23 20.51
C SER A 622 -4.82 11.89 20.21
N ALA A 623 -5.92 11.13 20.22
CA ALA A 623 -7.28 11.63 20.03
C ALA A 623 -7.67 12.63 21.12
N TRP A 624 -7.50 12.25 22.39
CA TRP A 624 -7.80 13.12 23.53
C TRP A 624 -6.88 14.35 23.62
N ARG A 625 -5.61 14.25 23.19
CA ARG A 625 -4.69 15.38 23.12
C ARG A 625 -5.05 16.37 22.01
N ARG A 626 -5.47 15.89 20.83
CA ARG A 626 -5.90 16.74 19.71
C ARG A 626 -7.26 17.39 19.93
N HIS A 627 -8.13 16.75 20.71
CA HIS A 627 -9.48 17.23 21.00
C HIS A 627 -9.74 17.29 22.52
N PRO A 628 -9.02 18.15 23.26
CA PRO A 628 -9.03 18.14 24.72
C PRO A 628 -10.39 18.52 25.34
N LEU A 629 -11.20 19.31 24.63
CA LEU A 629 -12.46 19.85 25.13
C LEU A 629 -13.69 19.02 24.74
N THR A 630 -13.55 17.99 23.90
CA THR A 630 -14.70 17.18 23.48
C THR A 630 -15.14 16.25 24.60
N PHE A 631 -16.45 16.00 24.69
CA PHE A 631 -17.01 14.99 25.59
C PHE A 631 -16.43 13.61 25.27
N ALA A 632 -15.84 12.96 26.27
CA ALA A 632 -15.21 11.65 26.13
C ALA A 632 -16.01 10.57 26.84
N MET A 633 -16.41 10.81 28.09
CA MET A 633 -17.13 9.81 28.87
C MET A 633 -18.00 10.41 29.99
N ALA A 634 -18.96 9.62 30.47
CA ALA A 634 -19.73 9.91 31.67
C ALA A 634 -20.15 8.62 32.40
N ASP A 635 -20.46 8.74 33.68
CA ASP A 635 -21.21 7.74 34.46
C ASP A 635 -22.03 8.45 35.55
N ALA A 636 -22.72 7.70 36.40
CA ALA A 636 -23.54 8.24 37.48
C ALA A 636 -22.78 9.13 38.48
N THR A 637 -21.49 8.85 38.72
CA THR A 637 -20.64 9.61 39.65
C THR A 637 -19.93 10.79 38.98
N ARG A 638 -19.69 10.69 37.67
CA ARG A 638 -18.93 11.63 36.85
C ARG A 638 -19.77 11.98 35.61
N PRO A 639 -20.69 12.95 35.71
CA PRO A 639 -21.69 13.18 34.67
C PRO A 639 -21.12 13.77 33.38
N SER A 640 -19.89 14.31 33.38
CA SER A 640 -19.22 14.80 32.17
C SER A 640 -17.70 14.84 32.33
N ILE A 641 -17.00 14.08 31.49
CA ILE A 641 -15.54 14.04 31.41
C ILE A 641 -15.13 14.38 29.97
N THR A 642 -14.29 15.41 29.84
CA THR A 642 -13.70 15.80 28.56
C THR A 642 -12.48 14.94 28.22
N GLY A 643 -12.05 14.95 26.95
CA GLY A 643 -10.83 14.26 26.51
C GLY A 643 -9.61 14.59 27.37
N LEU A 644 -9.42 15.86 27.72
CA LEU A 644 -8.34 16.27 28.63
C LEU A 644 -8.48 15.64 30.02
N LYS A 645 -9.66 15.68 30.62
CA LYS A 645 -9.89 15.07 31.95
C LYS A 645 -9.69 13.55 31.92
N ALA A 646 -10.08 12.88 30.83
CA ALA A 646 -9.83 11.46 30.63
C ALA A 646 -8.33 11.15 30.50
N LEU A 647 -7.60 11.95 29.73
CA LEU A 647 -6.15 11.83 29.59
C LEU A 647 -5.44 12.04 30.94
N LEU A 648 -5.77 13.11 31.66
CA LEU A 648 -5.25 13.38 33.00
C LEU A 648 -5.53 12.23 33.96
N GLY A 649 -6.79 11.77 34.01
CA GLY A 649 -7.21 10.65 34.86
C GLY A 649 -6.47 9.36 34.54
N THR A 650 -6.22 9.07 33.26
CA THR A 650 -5.44 7.90 32.83
C THR A 650 -4.00 8.00 33.34
N ILE A 651 -3.36 9.16 33.18
CA ILE A 651 -1.95 9.36 33.55
C ILE A 651 -1.79 9.33 35.08
N THR A 652 -2.68 9.97 35.82
CA THR A 652 -2.63 9.96 37.29
C THR A 652 -2.86 8.57 37.85
N LEU A 653 -3.85 7.82 37.32
CA LEU A 653 -4.08 6.44 37.71
C LEU A 653 -2.90 5.54 37.35
N ALA A 654 -2.35 5.65 36.14
CA ALA A 654 -1.18 4.87 35.73
C ALA A 654 0.02 5.09 36.67
N ARG A 655 0.27 6.35 37.04
CA ARG A 655 1.34 6.69 37.98
C ARG A 655 1.06 6.23 39.42
N ALA A 656 -0.18 6.33 39.89
CA ALA A 656 -0.57 5.85 41.21
C ALA A 656 -0.50 4.31 41.31
N MET A 657 -0.80 3.61 40.21
CA MET A 657 -0.70 2.15 40.14
C MET A 657 0.73 1.65 39.94
N LYS A 658 1.66 2.51 39.52
CA LYS A 658 3.05 2.14 39.23
C LYS A 658 3.71 1.32 40.36
N PRO A 659 3.66 1.70 41.66
CA PRO A 659 4.28 0.92 42.73
C PRO A 659 3.69 -0.48 42.89
N HIS A 660 2.39 -0.63 42.62
CA HIS A 660 1.67 -1.89 42.76
C HIS A 660 1.88 -2.83 41.56
N TRP A 661 2.10 -2.28 40.36
CA TRP A 661 2.27 -3.07 39.13
C TRP A 661 3.73 -3.41 38.79
N VAL A 662 4.70 -2.97 39.59
CA VAL A 662 6.11 -3.34 39.39
C VAL A 662 6.26 -4.87 39.42
N GLY A 663 7.03 -5.43 38.47
CA GLY A 663 7.29 -6.87 38.40
C GLY A 663 6.10 -7.75 37.97
N GLN A 664 4.91 -7.18 37.75
CA GLN A 664 3.74 -7.93 37.27
C GLN A 664 3.57 -7.76 35.76
N ARG A 665 3.33 -8.85 35.02
CA ARG A 665 2.96 -8.78 33.59
C ARG A 665 1.46 -8.58 33.41
N TYR A 666 0.67 -9.31 34.19
CA TYR A 666 -0.78 -9.34 34.15
C TYR A 666 -1.36 -8.65 35.38
N VAL A 667 -2.42 -7.86 35.20
CA VAL A 667 -3.06 -7.10 36.27
C VAL A 667 -4.56 -7.36 36.29
N GLY A 668 -5.09 -7.74 37.46
CA GLY A 668 -6.50 -8.08 37.63
C GLY A 668 -7.37 -6.84 37.81
N LEU A 669 -8.47 -6.76 37.05
CA LEU A 669 -9.50 -5.73 37.19
C LEU A 669 -10.85 -6.40 37.44
N LEU A 670 -11.50 -6.07 38.57
CA LEU A 670 -12.85 -6.52 38.92
C LEU A 670 -13.75 -5.30 39.10
N LEU A 671 -14.10 -4.65 37.99
CA LEU A 671 -14.89 -3.42 37.97
C LEU A 671 -16.00 -3.50 36.92
N PRO A 672 -17.17 -2.90 37.20
CA PRO A 672 -18.25 -2.81 36.23
C PRO A 672 -17.95 -1.72 35.19
N PRO A 673 -18.74 -1.65 34.09
CA PRO A 673 -18.73 -0.52 33.18
C PRO A 673 -18.89 0.81 33.93
N SER A 674 -17.83 1.61 33.92
CA SER A 674 -17.72 2.86 34.66
C SER A 674 -16.55 3.70 34.12
N VAL A 675 -16.53 5.00 34.39
CA VAL A 675 -15.42 5.88 34.01
C VAL A 675 -14.09 5.39 34.61
N PRO A 676 -13.98 5.06 35.91
CA PRO A 676 -12.73 4.54 36.44
C PRO A 676 -12.30 3.21 35.80
N GLY A 677 -13.22 2.27 35.55
CA GLY A 677 -12.91 1.01 34.87
C GLY A 677 -12.37 1.21 33.46
N ALA A 678 -12.92 2.17 32.72
CA ALA A 678 -12.42 2.57 31.40
C ALA A 678 -11.01 3.15 31.48
N LEU A 679 -10.77 4.12 32.37
CA LEU A 679 -9.46 4.78 32.52
C LEU A 679 -8.38 3.81 32.98
N LEU A 680 -8.71 2.83 33.81
CA LEU A 680 -7.77 1.80 34.27
C LEU A 680 -7.36 0.84 33.16
N ASN A 681 -8.28 0.46 32.28
CA ASN A 681 -7.95 -0.34 31.10
C ASN A 681 -7.01 0.42 30.16
N VAL A 682 -7.21 1.73 29.97
CA VAL A 682 -6.28 2.58 29.20
C VAL A 682 -4.93 2.73 29.92
N ALA A 683 -4.93 2.87 31.25
CA ALA A 683 -3.71 2.97 32.07
C ALA A 683 -2.88 1.67 32.05
N ALA A 684 -3.53 0.50 32.08
CA ALA A 684 -2.85 -0.80 31.96
C ALA A 684 -2.10 -0.89 30.62
N ALA A 685 -2.77 -0.59 29.50
CA ALA A 685 -2.13 -0.55 28.18
C ALA A 685 -0.99 0.48 28.11
N LEU A 686 -1.19 1.69 28.65
CA LEU A 686 -0.17 2.75 28.70
C LEU A 686 1.10 2.33 29.45
N THR A 687 0.97 1.50 30.48
CA THR A 687 2.10 0.99 31.28
C THR A 687 2.70 -0.30 30.72
N GLY A 688 2.15 -0.83 29.62
CA GLY A 688 2.58 -2.09 29.02
C GLY A 688 2.14 -3.34 29.80
N LYS A 689 1.08 -3.22 30.61
CA LYS A 689 0.50 -4.33 31.38
C LYS A 689 -0.68 -4.94 30.62
N THR A 690 -0.80 -6.25 30.69
CA THR A 690 -1.96 -6.95 30.13
C THR A 690 -3.10 -6.94 31.14
N SER A 691 -4.22 -6.35 30.76
CA SER A 691 -5.42 -6.27 31.61
C SER A 691 -6.16 -7.61 31.65
N VAL A 692 -6.49 -8.10 32.85
CA VAL A 692 -7.33 -9.29 33.05
C VAL A 692 -8.62 -8.83 33.70
N ASN A 693 -9.64 -8.58 32.88
CA ASN A 693 -10.95 -8.17 33.36
C ASN A 693 -11.71 -9.42 33.82
N LEU A 694 -11.86 -9.59 35.13
CA LEU A 694 -12.46 -10.79 35.72
C LEU A 694 -13.98 -10.76 35.66
N ASN A 695 -14.57 -11.92 35.36
CA ASN A 695 -16.01 -12.08 35.26
C ASN A 695 -16.63 -12.18 36.66
N TYR A 696 -17.25 -11.12 37.15
CA TYR A 696 -17.91 -11.08 38.45
C TYR A 696 -19.25 -11.86 38.50
N THR A 697 -19.59 -12.63 37.47
CA THR A 697 -20.84 -13.41 37.40
C THR A 697 -20.63 -14.93 37.52
N VAL A 698 -19.38 -15.41 37.55
CA VAL A 698 -19.06 -16.87 37.56
C VAL A 698 -18.88 -17.46 38.96
N GLY A 699 -19.25 -16.72 40.01
CA GLY A 699 -19.05 -17.12 41.41
C GLY A 699 -17.57 -17.16 41.84
N ARG A 700 -17.34 -17.43 43.13
CA ARG A 700 -16.00 -17.41 43.73
C ARG A 700 -15.02 -18.40 43.09
N THR A 701 -15.42 -19.66 42.94
CA THR A 701 -14.57 -20.72 42.36
C THR A 701 -14.12 -20.38 40.93
N GLY A 702 -15.00 -19.78 40.12
CA GLY A 702 -14.65 -19.34 38.77
C GLY A 702 -13.65 -18.18 38.77
N LEU A 703 -13.77 -17.26 39.74
CA LEU A 703 -12.82 -16.16 39.93
C LEU A 703 -11.45 -16.66 40.39
N GLU A 704 -11.40 -17.56 41.37
CA GLU A 704 -10.16 -18.17 41.88
C GLU A 704 -9.42 -18.94 40.78
N ALA A 705 -10.14 -19.71 39.96
CA ALA A 705 -9.56 -20.41 38.82
C ALA A 705 -8.93 -19.44 37.81
N ALA A 706 -9.60 -18.33 37.50
CA ALA A 706 -9.08 -17.32 36.59
C ALA A 706 -7.86 -16.58 37.17
N VAL A 707 -7.89 -16.26 38.46
CA VAL A 707 -6.77 -15.66 39.21
C VAL A 707 -5.54 -16.56 39.19
N ALA A 708 -5.72 -17.85 39.48
CA ALA A 708 -4.65 -18.84 39.48
C ALA A 708 -4.06 -19.04 38.08
N GLN A 709 -4.88 -19.24 37.05
CA GLN A 709 -4.42 -19.41 35.67
C GLN A 709 -3.64 -18.19 35.16
N ALA A 710 -4.06 -16.98 35.52
CA ALA A 710 -3.37 -15.75 35.16
C ALA A 710 -2.23 -15.38 36.11
N GLY A 711 -1.97 -16.14 37.18
CA GLY A 711 -0.92 -15.83 38.16
C GLY A 711 -1.01 -14.41 38.70
N LEU A 712 -2.24 -13.91 38.92
CA LEU A 712 -2.46 -12.54 39.37
C LEU A 712 -1.94 -12.37 40.80
N LYS A 713 -1.22 -11.28 41.08
CA LYS A 713 -0.82 -10.93 42.45
C LYS A 713 -1.67 -9.80 43.04
N THR A 714 -2.13 -8.88 42.18
CA THR A 714 -3.01 -7.79 42.61
C THR A 714 -4.32 -7.79 41.84
N LEU A 715 -5.40 -7.52 42.55
CA LEU A 715 -6.74 -7.38 42.02
C LEU A 715 -7.32 -6.01 42.41
N LEU A 716 -7.67 -5.20 41.42
CA LEU A 716 -8.22 -3.86 41.63
C LEU A 716 -9.74 -3.87 41.53
N THR A 717 -10.41 -3.32 42.55
CA THR A 717 -11.88 -3.26 42.68
C THR A 717 -12.32 -2.00 43.43
N SER A 718 -13.62 -1.85 43.69
CA SER A 718 -14.22 -0.77 44.49
C SER A 718 -15.06 -1.36 45.61
N ARG A 719 -14.99 -0.74 46.80
CA ARG A 719 -15.81 -1.16 47.95
C ARG A 719 -17.30 -1.05 47.65
N LEU A 720 -17.69 0.07 47.04
CA LEU A 720 -19.07 0.32 46.61
C LEU A 720 -19.57 -0.76 45.66
N PHE A 721 -18.70 -1.25 44.76
CA PHE A 721 -19.09 -2.29 43.82
C PHE A 721 -19.24 -3.65 44.50
N ILE A 722 -18.30 -4.04 45.36
CA ILE A 722 -18.38 -5.31 46.11
C ILE A 722 -19.66 -5.37 46.94
N GLU A 723 -19.99 -4.29 47.66
CA GLU A 723 -21.20 -4.19 48.48
C GLU A 723 -22.47 -4.30 47.63
N LYS A 724 -22.56 -3.51 46.56
CA LYS A 724 -23.76 -3.50 45.69
C LYS A 724 -23.96 -4.81 44.93
N ALA A 725 -22.88 -5.43 44.47
CA ALA A 725 -22.93 -6.67 43.69
C ALA A 725 -22.85 -7.92 44.57
N LYS A 726 -22.73 -7.78 45.90
CA LYS A 726 -22.61 -8.87 46.88
C LYS A 726 -21.57 -9.91 46.47
N LEU A 727 -20.40 -9.44 46.07
CA LEU A 727 -19.36 -10.31 45.51
C LEU A 727 -18.50 -10.94 46.60
N GLU A 728 -18.29 -12.24 46.48
CA GLU A 728 -17.26 -12.96 47.23
C GLU A 728 -15.90 -12.76 46.56
N ILE A 729 -14.92 -12.30 47.34
CA ILE A 729 -13.59 -11.99 46.84
C ILE A 729 -12.74 -13.26 46.81
N PRO A 730 -11.96 -13.51 45.73
CA PRO A 730 -11.06 -14.66 45.66
C PRO A 730 -9.90 -14.53 46.65
N ASP A 731 -9.48 -15.65 47.25
CA ASP A 731 -8.31 -15.71 48.12
C ASP A 731 -6.99 -15.66 47.34
N GLY A 732 -5.88 -15.37 48.04
CA GLY A 732 -4.52 -15.46 47.46
C GLY A 732 -4.07 -14.26 46.63
N VAL A 733 -4.86 -13.17 46.57
CA VAL A 733 -4.52 -11.93 45.86
C VAL A 733 -4.59 -10.69 46.75
N THR A 734 -3.67 -9.75 46.55
CA THR A 734 -3.75 -8.45 47.23
C THR A 734 -4.83 -7.58 46.59
N ILE A 735 -5.86 -7.26 47.36
CA ILE A 735 -6.95 -6.41 46.91
C ILE A 735 -6.54 -4.94 47.03
N LEU A 736 -6.66 -4.22 45.92
CA LEU A 736 -6.48 -2.78 45.86
C LEU A 736 -7.86 -2.15 45.67
N TYR A 737 -8.20 -1.19 46.54
CA TYR A 737 -9.45 -0.46 46.45
C TYR A 737 -9.25 0.87 45.74
N LEU A 738 -10.09 1.14 44.75
CA LEU A 738 -10.02 2.38 43.96
C LEU A 738 -10.12 3.63 44.84
N GLU A 739 -10.89 3.57 45.92
CA GLU A 739 -11.06 4.66 46.87
C GLU A 739 -9.74 5.00 47.60
N ASP A 740 -8.90 4.00 47.88
CA ASP A 740 -7.62 4.20 48.55
C ASP A 740 -6.57 4.72 47.57
N ILE A 741 -6.56 4.18 46.34
CA ILE A 741 -5.71 4.69 45.26
C ILE A 741 -6.06 6.15 44.93
N ALA A 742 -7.34 6.53 44.96
CA ALA A 742 -7.75 7.91 44.72
C ALA A 742 -7.19 8.89 45.76
N LYS A 743 -7.04 8.47 47.03
CA LYS A 743 -6.48 9.29 48.12
C LYS A 743 -4.99 9.55 47.97
N THR A 744 -4.25 8.67 47.29
CA THR A 744 -2.80 8.87 47.06
C THR A 744 -2.50 9.92 45.96
N ILE A 745 -3.51 10.35 45.21
CA ILE A 745 -3.35 11.29 44.09
C ILE A 745 -3.32 12.74 44.59
N SER A 746 -2.11 13.28 44.75
CA SER A 746 -1.89 14.69 45.15
C SER A 746 -2.21 15.70 44.04
N GLY A 747 -2.34 16.98 44.41
CA GLY A 747 -2.48 18.09 43.45
C GLY A 747 -1.25 18.23 42.52
N SER A 748 -0.04 18.03 43.06
CA SER A 748 1.20 18.04 42.26
C SER A 748 1.23 16.90 41.25
N ALA A 749 0.73 15.71 41.59
CA ALA A 749 0.63 14.59 40.65
C ALA A 749 -0.31 14.92 39.46
N LYS A 750 -1.39 15.67 39.71
CA LYS A 750 -2.30 16.15 38.64
C LYS A 750 -1.64 17.18 37.73
N LEU A 751 -0.84 18.10 38.29
CA LEU A 751 -0.06 19.07 37.49
C LEU A 751 0.98 18.36 36.62
N VAL A 752 1.72 17.39 37.18
CA VAL A 752 2.66 16.58 36.39
C VAL A 752 1.94 15.83 35.27
N ALA A 753 0.76 15.26 35.55
CA ALA A 753 -0.05 14.60 34.54
C ALA A 753 -0.52 15.56 33.43
N LEU A 754 -0.78 16.82 33.75
CA LEU A 754 -1.13 17.86 32.77
C LEU A 754 0.03 18.17 31.84
N PHE A 755 1.22 18.43 32.39
CA PHE A 755 2.41 18.69 31.57
C PHE A 755 2.77 17.49 30.69
N LEU A 756 2.79 16.28 31.27
CA LEU A 756 3.05 15.05 30.52
C LEU A 756 1.97 14.79 29.45
N GLY A 757 0.71 15.01 29.79
CA GLY A 757 -0.42 14.78 28.90
C GLY A 757 -0.41 15.69 27.67
N LEU A 758 -0.11 16.97 27.84
CA LEU A 758 -0.14 17.96 26.76
C LEU A 758 1.14 17.98 25.93
N PHE A 759 2.31 17.91 26.57
CA PHE A 759 3.58 18.26 25.92
C PHE A 759 4.53 17.07 25.72
N ALA A 760 4.45 16.02 26.53
CA ALA A 760 5.41 14.93 26.43
C ALA A 760 5.20 14.09 25.14
N PRO A 761 6.29 13.75 24.42
CA PRO A 761 6.24 12.68 23.43
C PRO A 761 5.72 11.39 24.05
N ILE A 762 4.93 10.61 23.30
CA ILE A 762 4.25 9.42 23.85
C ILE A 762 5.23 8.43 24.48
N GLY A 763 6.42 8.25 23.89
CA GLY A 763 7.44 7.34 24.44
C GLY A 763 7.96 7.77 25.82
N LEU A 764 8.05 9.08 26.09
CA LEU A 764 8.42 9.64 27.40
C LEU A 764 7.25 9.52 28.39
N LEU A 765 6.02 9.80 27.93
CA LEU A 765 4.81 9.64 28.72
C LEU A 765 4.68 8.20 29.26
N GLU A 766 4.87 7.20 28.40
CA GLU A 766 4.84 5.79 28.78
C GLU A 766 5.87 5.46 29.86
N ARG A 767 7.13 5.91 29.69
CA ARG A 767 8.20 5.70 30.68
C ARG A 767 7.87 6.36 32.02
N ALA A 768 7.36 7.60 31.97
CA ALA A 768 6.95 8.34 33.17
C ALA A 768 5.78 7.65 33.91
N CYS A 769 4.98 6.86 33.21
CA CYS A 769 3.89 6.06 33.78
C CYS A 769 4.33 4.66 34.25
N GLY A 770 5.57 4.25 34.02
CA GLY A 770 6.11 2.98 34.50
C GLY A 770 6.38 1.92 33.43
N ARG A 771 6.30 2.28 32.13
CA ARG A 771 6.72 1.38 31.04
C ARG A 771 8.23 1.13 31.11
N THR A 772 8.63 -0.14 31.17
CA THR A 772 10.05 -0.57 31.22
C THR A 772 10.62 -0.95 29.85
N ALA A 773 9.82 -1.53 28.95
CA ALA A 773 10.24 -1.97 27.61
C ALA A 773 9.32 -1.43 26.50
N PRO A 774 9.78 -1.27 25.24
CA PRO A 774 8.89 -0.89 24.12
C PRO A 774 7.75 -1.89 23.94
N ILE A 775 6.54 -1.40 23.69
CA ILE A 775 5.35 -2.24 23.47
C ILE A 775 5.26 -2.57 21.98
N SER A 776 5.28 -3.86 21.67
CA SER A 776 5.03 -4.41 20.34
C SER A 776 3.53 -4.61 20.10
N LEU A 777 3.12 -4.67 18.84
CA LEU A 777 1.74 -5.00 18.46
C LEU A 777 1.37 -6.46 18.76
N ASP A 778 2.36 -7.34 18.89
CA ASP A 778 2.19 -8.74 19.29
C ASP A 778 2.00 -8.92 20.80
N ASP A 779 2.32 -7.91 21.60
CA ASP A 779 2.10 -7.97 23.04
C ASP A 779 0.61 -8.04 23.36
N LEU A 780 0.28 -8.74 24.45
CA LEU A 780 -1.09 -8.91 24.91
C LEU A 780 -1.64 -7.61 25.52
N ALA A 781 -2.77 -7.15 24.98
CA ALA A 781 -3.54 -6.05 25.54
C ALA A 781 -4.43 -6.52 26.69
N THR A 782 -5.08 -7.67 26.51
CA THR A 782 -5.98 -8.24 27.51
C THR A 782 -6.05 -9.76 27.45
N ILE A 783 -6.42 -10.36 28.58
CA ILE A 783 -6.85 -11.75 28.67
C ILE A 783 -8.29 -11.74 29.14
N ILE A 784 -9.16 -12.44 28.39
CA ILE A 784 -10.58 -12.53 28.67
C ILE A 784 -10.94 -13.98 28.93
N PHE A 785 -11.51 -14.26 30.10
CA PHE A 785 -11.93 -15.60 30.47
C PHE A 785 -13.32 -15.90 29.90
N SER A 786 -13.38 -16.91 29.03
CA SER A 786 -14.64 -17.47 28.51
C SER A 786 -15.07 -18.67 29.35
N SER A 787 -16.38 -18.87 29.49
CA SER A 787 -16.94 -20.10 30.05
C SER A 787 -16.66 -21.25 29.08
N GLY A 788 -15.74 -22.16 29.44
CA GLY A 788 -15.43 -23.32 28.61
C GLY A 788 -16.63 -24.26 28.42
N SER A 789 -16.50 -25.35 27.68
CA SER A 789 -17.48 -26.45 27.68
C SER A 789 -17.27 -27.42 28.86
N THR A 790 -16.08 -27.43 29.48
CA THR A 790 -15.58 -28.49 30.38
C THR A 790 -15.65 -28.24 31.89
N GLY A 791 -16.18 -27.10 32.34
CA GLY A 791 -16.16 -26.68 33.76
C GLY A 791 -15.35 -25.40 33.95
N GLU A 792 -14.05 -25.48 33.67
CA GLU A 792 -13.11 -24.39 33.95
C GLU A 792 -13.15 -23.24 32.93
N PRO A 793 -12.95 -21.98 33.38
CA PRO A 793 -12.85 -20.83 32.49
C PRO A 793 -11.54 -20.90 31.69
N LYS A 794 -11.59 -20.48 30.42
CA LYS A 794 -10.43 -20.48 29.51
C LYS A 794 -10.01 -19.05 29.19
N GLY A 795 -8.77 -18.69 29.50
CA GLY A 795 -8.23 -17.36 29.25
C GLY A 795 -7.88 -17.16 27.77
N VAL A 796 -8.65 -16.36 27.04
CA VAL A 796 -8.37 -15.98 25.65
C VAL A 796 -7.38 -14.83 25.62
N MET A 797 -6.22 -15.02 24.98
CA MET A 797 -5.16 -14.03 24.90
C MET A 797 -5.32 -13.13 23.67
N LEU A 798 -5.59 -11.84 23.88
CA LEU A 798 -5.80 -10.86 22.80
C LEU A 798 -4.65 -9.85 22.73
N SER A 799 -3.98 -9.82 21.57
CA SER A 799 -2.90 -8.88 21.30
C SER A 799 -3.41 -7.45 21.04
N HIS A 800 -2.52 -6.47 21.17
CA HIS A 800 -2.80 -5.11 20.72
C HIS A 800 -3.22 -5.08 19.25
N PHE A 801 -2.58 -5.89 18.39
CA PHE A 801 -2.91 -5.98 16.97
C PHE A 801 -4.33 -6.50 16.72
N ALA A 802 -4.77 -7.51 17.47
CA ALA A 802 -6.09 -8.11 17.32
C ALA A 802 -7.21 -7.11 17.64
N ILE A 803 -7.12 -6.45 18.80
CA ILE A 803 -8.08 -5.42 19.20
C ILE A 803 -8.07 -4.23 18.24
N ASN A 804 -6.88 -3.71 17.89
CA ASN A 804 -6.77 -2.60 16.94
C ASN A 804 -7.39 -2.92 15.59
N SER A 805 -7.13 -4.12 15.06
CA SER A 805 -7.66 -4.53 13.76
C SER A 805 -9.18 -4.63 13.79
N ASN A 806 -9.76 -5.13 14.88
CA ASN A 806 -11.21 -5.16 15.05
C ASN A 806 -11.82 -3.75 15.14
N VAL A 807 -11.18 -2.85 15.89
CA VAL A 807 -11.57 -1.43 16.00
C VAL A 807 -11.49 -0.70 14.65
N GLU A 808 -10.43 -0.91 13.88
CA GLU A 808 -10.27 -0.32 12.55
C GLU A 808 -11.26 -0.91 11.54
N GLY A 809 -11.49 -2.22 11.56
CA GLY A 809 -12.49 -2.90 10.74
C GLY A 809 -13.91 -2.37 11.01
N ALA A 810 -14.27 -2.23 12.29
CA ALA A 810 -15.53 -1.63 12.71
C ALA A 810 -15.67 -0.18 12.22
N GLY A 811 -14.62 0.64 12.34
CA GLY A 811 -14.63 2.05 11.93
C GLY A 811 -14.73 2.25 10.42
N GLN A 812 -14.38 1.23 9.63
CA GLN A 812 -14.54 1.25 8.18
C GLN A 812 -16.00 1.06 7.74
N VAL A 813 -16.76 0.22 8.45
CA VAL A 813 -18.15 -0.15 8.07
C VAL A 813 -19.23 0.58 8.88
N ILE A 814 -18.93 0.93 10.14
CA ILE A 814 -19.78 1.76 11.00
C ILE A 814 -19.21 3.18 10.98
N HIS A 815 -19.86 4.05 10.20
CA HIS A 815 -19.49 5.47 10.15
C HIS A 815 -19.71 6.12 11.51
N ILE A 816 -18.63 6.41 12.23
CA ILE A 816 -18.63 7.10 13.52
C ILE A 816 -18.05 8.52 13.40
N SER A 817 -18.69 9.45 14.07
CA SER A 817 -18.29 10.85 14.18
C SER A 817 -18.04 11.25 15.64
N LYS A 818 -17.43 12.41 15.85
CA LYS A 818 -17.21 12.97 17.19
C LYS A 818 -18.51 13.42 17.87
N ALA A 819 -19.60 13.55 17.11
CA ALA A 819 -20.91 13.88 17.64
C ALA A 819 -21.66 12.64 18.14
N ASP A 820 -21.26 11.44 17.67
CA ASP A 820 -21.86 10.20 18.11
C ASP A 820 -21.52 9.91 19.57
N ARG A 821 -22.49 9.28 20.25
CA ARG A 821 -22.37 8.86 21.64
C ARG A 821 -22.97 7.47 21.79
N ALA A 822 -22.33 6.65 22.61
CA ALA A 822 -22.80 5.30 22.89
C ALA A 822 -23.06 5.04 24.36
N LEU A 823 -23.92 4.07 24.61
CA LEU A 823 -24.19 3.55 25.94
C LEU A 823 -23.27 2.35 26.22
N GLY A 824 -22.36 2.51 27.17
CA GLY A 824 -21.42 1.49 27.64
C GLY A 824 -22.01 0.67 28.81
N ILE A 825 -22.96 -0.20 28.50
CA ILE A 825 -23.62 -1.10 29.47
C ILE A 825 -23.09 -2.54 29.43
N LEU A 826 -22.25 -2.87 28.46
CA LEU A 826 -21.65 -4.19 28.33
C LEU A 826 -20.38 -4.30 29.19
N PRO A 827 -20.18 -5.41 29.93
CA PRO A 827 -19.06 -5.57 30.86
C PRO A 827 -17.70 -5.62 30.17
N PHE A 828 -16.65 -5.09 30.81
CA PHE A 828 -15.28 -5.13 30.29
C PHE A 828 -14.65 -6.53 30.34
N PHE A 829 -15.15 -7.44 31.19
CA PHE A 829 -14.75 -8.85 31.16
C PHE A 829 -15.32 -9.59 29.94
N HIS A 830 -16.24 -8.96 29.20
CA HIS A 830 -16.70 -9.46 27.91
C HIS A 830 -15.99 -8.67 26.81
N SER A 831 -15.47 -9.38 25.81
CA SER A 831 -14.72 -8.82 24.68
C SER A 831 -15.48 -7.72 23.94
N PHE A 832 -16.82 -7.80 23.92
CA PHE A 832 -17.66 -6.77 23.30
C PHE A 832 -17.61 -5.44 24.06
N GLY A 833 -17.78 -5.45 25.39
CA GLY A 833 -17.69 -4.24 26.21
C GLY A 833 -16.27 -3.65 26.21
N TYR A 834 -15.26 -4.53 26.25
CA TYR A 834 -13.86 -4.14 26.12
C TYR A 834 -13.57 -3.46 24.77
N MET A 835 -14.04 -4.02 23.65
CA MET A 835 -13.81 -3.45 22.31
C MET A 835 -14.52 -2.10 22.15
N LEU A 836 -15.75 -1.94 22.66
CA LEU A 836 -16.48 -0.65 22.59
C LEU A 836 -15.68 0.48 23.24
N LEU A 837 -15.07 0.26 24.41
CA LEU A 837 -14.19 1.25 25.04
C LEU A 837 -13.13 1.78 24.06
N TRP A 838 -12.40 0.87 23.41
CA TRP A 838 -11.33 1.24 22.49
C TRP A 838 -11.87 1.88 21.21
N PHE A 839 -13.01 1.39 20.70
CA PHE A 839 -13.65 1.92 19.50
C PHE A 839 -14.04 3.38 19.64
N TYR A 840 -14.78 3.75 20.70
CA TYR A 840 -15.22 5.13 20.91
C TYR A 840 -14.07 6.06 21.30
N ALA A 841 -13.18 5.60 22.19
CA ALA A 841 -12.04 6.39 22.65
C ALA A 841 -11.09 6.73 21.49
N ARG A 842 -10.82 5.79 20.58
CA ARG A 842 -9.96 6.01 19.40
C ARG A 842 -10.56 7.02 18.43
N HIS A 843 -11.87 6.95 18.19
CA HIS A 843 -12.57 7.83 17.25
C HIS A 843 -12.97 9.19 17.85
N ASN A 844 -12.58 9.46 19.11
CA ASN A 844 -12.94 10.67 19.84
C ASN A 844 -14.46 10.91 19.88
N ALA A 845 -15.20 9.81 20.08
CA ALA A 845 -16.64 9.80 20.29
C ALA A 845 -16.95 9.52 21.77
N GLY A 846 -18.13 9.95 22.22
CA GLY A 846 -18.50 9.86 23.64
C GLY A 846 -19.02 8.48 24.04
N ILE A 847 -18.72 8.03 25.27
CA ILE A 847 -19.32 6.82 25.84
C ILE A 847 -19.86 7.06 27.26
N VAL A 848 -21.11 6.68 27.49
CA VAL A 848 -21.79 6.84 28.79
C VAL A 848 -21.90 5.47 29.44
N PHE A 849 -21.21 5.26 30.55
CA PHE A 849 -21.19 3.98 31.24
C PHE A 849 -22.31 3.86 32.26
N HIS A 850 -22.91 2.68 32.32
CA HIS A 850 -23.83 2.29 33.38
C HIS A 850 -23.58 0.82 33.73
N PRO A 851 -23.50 0.45 35.03
CA PRO A 851 -22.99 -0.85 35.46
C PRO A 851 -23.91 -2.03 35.19
N SER A 852 -25.22 -1.81 35.01
CA SER A 852 -26.21 -2.88 34.84
C SER A 852 -27.11 -2.67 33.61
N PRO A 853 -27.10 -3.57 32.60
CA PRO A 853 -28.03 -3.49 31.48
C PRO A 853 -29.50 -3.78 31.88
N LEU A 854 -29.76 -4.19 33.13
CA LEU A 854 -31.10 -4.51 33.62
C LEU A 854 -31.86 -3.29 34.18
N ASP A 855 -31.17 -2.18 34.42
CA ASP A 855 -31.78 -0.95 34.94
C ASP A 855 -32.42 -0.13 33.79
N VAL A 856 -33.54 -0.65 33.27
CA VAL A 856 -34.18 -0.11 32.07
C VAL A 856 -34.61 1.36 32.24
N GLY A 857 -35.00 1.75 33.45
CA GLY A 857 -35.38 3.14 33.76
C GLY A 857 -34.21 4.08 33.57
N ALA A 858 -33.07 3.79 34.19
CA ALA A 858 -31.86 4.57 34.01
C ALA A 858 -31.37 4.56 32.55
N ILE A 859 -31.49 3.43 31.86
CA ILE A 859 -31.04 3.29 30.46
C ILE A 859 -31.83 4.23 29.53
N GLY A 860 -33.15 4.27 29.64
CA GLY A 860 -33.99 5.19 28.86
C GLY A 860 -33.64 6.66 29.14
N GLU A 861 -33.47 7.03 30.40
CA GLU A 861 -33.08 8.39 30.79
C GLU A 861 -31.70 8.79 30.28
N LEU A 862 -30.71 7.90 30.39
CA LEU A 862 -29.35 8.12 29.91
C LEU A 862 -29.34 8.28 28.38
N CYS A 863 -30.14 7.48 27.66
CA CYS A 863 -30.27 7.59 26.21
C CYS A 863 -30.75 8.97 25.78
N SER A 864 -31.80 9.49 26.43
CA SER A 864 -32.32 10.83 26.18
C SER A 864 -31.34 11.93 26.59
N LYS A 865 -30.92 11.91 27.87
CA LYS A 865 -30.07 12.94 28.49
C LYS A 865 -28.76 13.14 27.74
N TYR A 866 -28.12 12.06 27.32
CA TYR A 866 -26.84 12.12 26.63
C TYR A 866 -26.97 12.07 25.11
N ARG A 867 -28.18 11.98 24.54
CA ARG A 867 -28.40 11.86 23.10
C ARG A 867 -27.62 10.70 22.49
N ILE A 868 -27.83 9.51 23.04
CA ILE A 868 -27.15 8.30 22.58
C ILE A 868 -27.58 8.02 21.14
N SER A 869 -26.59 7.85 20.25
CA SER A 869 -26.79 7.60 18.82
C SER A 869 -26.49 6.18 18.39
N LEU A 870 -25.65 5.45 19.15
CA LEU A 870 -25.37 4.05 18.93
C LEU A 870 -25.63 3.25 20.21
N LEU A 871 -26.51 2.25 20.10
CA LEU A 871 -26.78 1.29 21.17
C LEU A 871 -26.26 -0.08 20.74
N VAL A 872 -25.44 -0.69 21.59
CA VAL A 872 -24.92 -2.04 21.39
C VAL A 872 -25.37 -2.90 22.55
N VAL A 873 -26.10 -3.97 22.26
CA VAL A 873 -26.87 -4.71 23.27
C VAL A 873 -27.14 -6.16 22.84
N THR A 874 -27.62 -7.02 23.72
CA THR A 874 -28.14 -8.35 23.34
C THR A 874 -29.63 -8.28 23.00
N PRO A 875 -30.16 -9.19 22.16
CA PRO A 875 -31.60 -9.34 21.93
C PRO A 875 -32.42 -9.43 23.23
N THR A 876 -31.92 -10.16 24.24
CA THR A 876 -32.58 -10.28 25.56
C THR A 876 -32.81 -8.92 26.23
N PHE A 877 -31.78 -8.07 26.34
CA PHE A 877 -31.97 -6.75 26.95
C PHE A 877 -32.76 -5.79 26.04
N LEU A 878 -32.60 -5.93 24.72
CA LEU A 878 -33.38 -5.13 23.76
C LEU A 878 -34.89 -5.36 23.94
N GLN A 879 -35.30 -6.60 24.22
CA GLN A 879 -36.69 -6.93 24.53
C GLN A 879 -37.19 -6.27 25.83
N LEU A 880 -36.35 -6.15 26.85
CA LEU A 880 -36.69 -5.42 28.08
C LEU A 880 -36.91 -3.93 27.79
N TYR A 881 -36.05 -3.34 26.95
CA TYR A 881 -36.15 -1.93 26.58
C TYR A 881 -37.37 -1.66 25.70
N LEU A 882 -37.73 -2.60 24.82
CA LEU A 882 -38.95 -2.52 24.02
C LEU A 882 -40.19 -2.35 24.90
N ARG A 883 -40.26 -3.02 26.06
CA ARG A 883 -41.41 -2.95 26.96
C ARG A 883 -41.47 -1.64 27.75
N ARG A 884 -40.35 -1.14 28.25
CA ARG A 884 -40.32 -0.05 29.25
C ARG A 884 -39.82 1.30 28.75
N CYS A 885 -39.02 1.37 27.70
CA CYS A 885 -38.53 2.64 27.17
C CYS A 885 -39.58 3.31 26.26
N THR A 886 -39.63 4.64 26.27
CA THR A 886 -40.53 5.43 25.40
C THR A 886 -39.83 5.84 24.09
N PRO A 887 -40.59 6.15 23.02
CA PRO A 887 -40.02 6.65 21.76
C PRO A 887 -39.13 7.88 21.94
N GLU A 888 -39.50 8.80 22.83
CA GLU A 888 -38.74 10.03 23.11
C GLU A 888 -37.37 9.71 23.69
N GLN A 889 -37.28 8.70 24.56
CA GLN A 889 -36.03 8.26 25.17
C GLN A 889 -35.02 7.73 24.14
N PHE A 890 -35.50 7.13 23.07
CA PHE A 890 -34.69 6.52 22.00
C PHE A 890 -34.66 7.34 20.70
N SER A 891 -35.20 8.56 20.72
CA SER A 891 -35.32 9.45 19.54
C SER A 891 -33.98 9.83 18.87
N TYR A 892 -32.86 9.76 19.59
CA TYR A 892 -31.52 10.06 19.05
C TYR A 892 -30.78 8.84 18.49
N LEU A 893 -31.31 7.63 18.71
CA LEU A 893 -30.66 6.42 18.21
C LEU A 893 -30.64 6.43 16.68
N ARG A 894 -29.48 6.09 16.12
CA ARG A 894 -29.26 5.92 14.68
C ARG A 894 -28.95 4.47 14.33
N VAL A 895 -28.23 3.79 15.21
CA VAL A 895 -27.84 2.38 15.03
C VAL A 895 -28.10 1.62 16.32
N VAL A 896 -28.86 0.53 16.20
CA VAL A 896 -29.02 -0.46 17.27
C VAL A 896 -28.39 -1.75 16.77
N LEU A 897 -27.21 -2.08 17.30
CA LEU A 897 -26.50 -3.30 16.97
C LEU A 897 -26.71 -4.33 18.07
N THR A 898 -27.19 -5.50 17.66
CA THR A 898 -27.33 -6.66 18.53
C THR A 898 -26.27 -7.71 18.21
N GLY A 899 -25.92 -8.50 19.21
CA GLY A 899 -25.03 -9.64 19.02
C GLY A 899 -25.03 -10.56 20.23
N ALA A 900 -24.14 -11.55 20.20
CA ALA A 900 -23.98 -12.60 21.21
C ALA A 900 -25.12 -13.65 21.27
N GLU A 901 -26.33 -13.32 20.82
CA GLU A 901 -27.49 -14.20 20.67
C GLU A 901 -28.17 -13.93 19.31
N LYS A 902 -28.93 -14.92 18.80
CA LYS A 902 -29.73 -14.79 17.57
C LYS A 902 -30.78 -13.69 17.75
N LEU A 903 -30.89 -12.77 16.80
CA LEU A 903 -31.89 -11.71 16.81
C LEU A 903 -33.23 -12.19 16.21
N PRO A 904 -34.32 -12.33 17.00
CA PRO A 904 -35.60 -12.78 16.46
C PRO A 904 -36.23 -11.73 15.53
N LEU A 905 -36.71 -12.13 14.36
CA LEU A 905 -37.33 -11.20 13.39
C LEU A 905 -38.56 -10.48 13.97
N ARG A 906 -39.33 -11.12 14.86
CA ARG A 906 -40.46 -10.49 15.57
C ARG A 906 -39.99 -9.32 16.44
N LEU A 907 -38.85 -9.47 17.12
CA LEU A 907 -38.26 -8.40 17.93
C LEU A 907 -37.78 -7.24 17.06
N VAL A 908 -37.19 -7.52 15.89
CA VAL A 908 -36.81 -6.49 14.90
C VAL A 908 -38.02 -5.67 14.49
N GLN A 909 -39.11 -6.33 14.12
CA GLN A 909 -40.34 -5.68 13.66
C GLN A 909 -40.97 -4.84 14.78
N ALA A 910 -41.17 -5.42 15.96
CA ALA A 910 -41.78 -4.71 17.09
C ALA A 910 -40.94 -3.49 17.54
N PHE A 911 -39.61 -3.60 17.49
CA PHE A 911 -38.73 -2.47 17.81
C PHE A 911 -38.78 -1.39 16.73
N GLN A 912 -38.82 -1.77 15.46
CA GLN A 912 -39.01 -0.84 14.34
C GLN A 912 -40.36 -0.11 14.45
N ASP A 913 -41.43 -0.82 14.77
CA ASP A 913 -42.79 -0.25 14.86
C ASP A 913 -42.90 0.75 16.02
N LYS A 914 -42.24 0.46 17.16
CA LYS A 914 -42.27 1.36 18.33
C LYS A 914 -41.32 2.55 18.21
N PHE A 915 -40.10 2.35 17.71
CA PHE A 915 -39.02 3.35 17.78
C PHE A 915 -38.58 3.91 16.42
N GLY A 916 -39.12 3.39 15.30
CA GLY A 916 -38.77 3.83 13.94
C GLY A 916 -37.37 3.42 13.46
N ILE A 917 -36.66 2.58 14.22
CA ILE A 917 -35.27 2.18 13.93
C ILE A 917 -35.21 0.66 13.85
N VAL A 918 -34.54 0.13 12.83
CA VAL A 918 -34.36 -1.31 12.63
C VAL A 918 -33.12 -1.78 13.39
N PRO A 919 -33.25 -2.66 14.41
CA PRO A 919 -32.11 -3.32 15.00
C PRO A 919 -31.42 -4.22 13.99
N VAL A 920 -30.10 -4.23 14.00
CA VAL A 920 -29.27 -5.05 13.12
C VAL A 920 -28.48 -6.07 13.93
N GLU A 921 -28.16 -7.20 13.32
CA GLU A 921 -27.44 -8.30 13.97
C GLU A 921 -25.99 -8.36 13.52
N GLY A 922 -25.08 -8.63 14.45
CA GLY A 922 -23.69 -8.96 14.20
C GLY A 922 -23.25 -10.19 14.99
N TYR A 923 -22.20 -10.83 14.49
CA TYR A 923 -21.67 -12.08 15.02
C TYR A 923 -20.19 -11.96 15.37
N GLY A 924 -19.82 -12.64 16.45
CA GLY A 924 -18.49 -12.58 17.00
C GLY A 924 -18.28 -13.57 18.13
N VAL A 925 -17.01 -13.85 18.38
CA VAL A 925 -16.51 -14.72 19.46
C VAL A 925 -15.32 -14.05 20.12
N THR A 926 -15.08 -14.32 21.39
CA THR A 926 -13.98 -13.68 22.14
C THR A 926 -12.62 -13.91 21.48
N GLU A 927 -12.43 -15.10 20.92
CA GLU A 927 -11.25 -15.55 20.17
C GLU A 927 -11.00 -14.73 18.89
N CYS A 928 -11.94 -13.89 18.47
CA CYS A 928 -11.84 -13.02 17.29
C CYS A 928 -11.96 -11.51 17.62
N ALA A 929 -11.69 -11.13 18.86
CA ALA A 929 -11.45 -9.74 19.28
C ALA A 929 -12.54 -8.66 19.12
N PRO A 930 -13.87 -8.89 19.27
CA PRO A 930 -14.68 -10.09 19.12
C PRO A 930 -15.43 -10.20 17.80
N VAL A 931 -15.59 -9.10 17.04
CA VAL A 931 -16.55 -9.04 15.94
C VAL A 931 -15.98 -9.69 14.67
N ILE A 932 -16.71 -10.61 14.07
CA ILE A 932 -16.33 -11.28 12.82
C ILE A 932 -17.10 -10.66 11.66
N SER A 933 -18.41 -10.48 11.82
CA SER A 933 -19.31 -9.92 10.81
C SER A 933 -20.38 -9.05 11.45
N SER A 934 -20.92 -8.10 10.70
CA SER A 934 -22.08 -7.32 11.13
C SER A 934 -22.89 -6.84 9.96
N ASN A 935 -24.21 -6.80 10.13
CA ASN A 935 -25.05 -5.95 9.31
C ASN A 935 -24.74 -4.48 9.66
N CYS A 936 -24.71 -3.63 8.64
CA CYS A 936 -24.45 -2.21 8.78
C CYS A 936 -25.58 -1.40 8.13
N PRO A 937 -25.80 -0.13 8.52
CA PRO A 937 -26.78 0.72 7.87
C PRO A 937 -26.55 0.80 6.37
N ASP A 938 -27.60 0.56 5.58
CA ASP A 938 -27.55 0.73 4.12
C ASP A 938 -27.20 2.18 3.73
N PHE A 939 -26.64 2.35 2.54
CA PHE A 939 -26.46 3.67 1.96
C PHE A 939 -27.60 4.00 0.98
N ARG A 940 -28.29 5.12 1.22
CA ARG A 940 -29.40 5.61 0.37
C ARG A 940 -29.15 7.06 -0.05
N ALA A 941 -29.29 7.33 -1.35
CA ALA A 941 -29.33 8.66 -1.94
C ALA A 941 -30.29 8.66 -3.15
N SER A 942 -30.65 9.84 -3.68
CA SER A 942 -31.55 9.93 -4.83
C SER A 942 -31.02 9.10 -6.02
N GLY A 943 -31.81 8.12 -6.47
CA GLY A 943 -31.43 7.20 -7.56
C GLY A 943 -30.28 6.24 -7.25
N PHE A 944 -29.84 6.11 -5.99
CA PHE A 944 -28.66 5.32 -5.63
C PHE A 944 -28.85 4.57 -4.31
N TYR A 945 -28.66 3.25 -4.32
CA TYR A 945 -28.83 2.39 -3.16
C TYR A 945 -27.74 1.32 -3.10
N GLN A 946 -27.13 1.14 -1.93
CA GLN A 946 -26.22 0.04 -1.65
C GLN A 946 -26.64 -0.69 -0.37
N VAL A 947 -26.80 -2.00 -0.50
CA VAL A 947 -27.19 -2.89 0.58
C VAL A 947 -25.98 -3.21 1.46
N ALA A 948 -26.09 -2.95 2.75
CA ALA A 948 -25.11 -3.33 3.77
C ALA A 948 -25.71 -4.18 4.91
N SER A 949 -27.03 -4.34 4.92
CA SER A 949 -27.77 -5.18 5.85
C SER A 949 -28.71 -6.14 5.13
N ARG A 950 -28.80 -7.37 5.62
CA ARG A 950 -29.76 -8.37 5.16
C ARG A 950 -30.42 -9.03 6.37
N ARG A 951 -31.75 -8.91 6.47
CA ARG A 951 -32.55 -9.50 7.57
C ARG A 951 -32.31 -11.01 7.65
N GLY A 952 -32.20 -11.54 8.87
CA GLY A 952 -31.96 -12.95 9.13
C GLY A 952 -30.51 -13.41 8.94
N THR A 953 -29.60 -12.51 8.56
CA THR A 953 -28.16 -12.78 8.47
C THR A 953 -27.43 -12.06 9.59
N VAL A 954 -26.18 -12.42 9.85
CA VAL A 954 -25.25 -11.69 10.74
C VAL A 954 -24.32 -10.75 9.96
N GLY A 955 -24.73 -10.38 8.75
CA GLY A 955 -24.04 -9.44 7.87
C GLY A 955 -22.80 -10.00 7.17
N GLN A 956 -21.94 -9.09 6.71
CA GLN A 956 -20.72 -9.46 5.99
C GLN A 956 -19.50 -9.47 6.93
N PRO A 957 -18.49 -10.32 6.66
CA PRO A 957 -17.22 -10.29 7.39
C PRO A 957 -16.59 -8.89 7.38
N PHE A 958 -16.00 -8.50 8.49
CA PHE A 958 -15.31 -7.22 8.61
C PHE A 958 -14.12 -7.12 7.65
N PRO A 959 -13.75 -5.91 7.22
CA PRO A 959 -12.52 -5.68 6.47
C PRO A 959 -11.30 -6.30 7.18
N GLY A 960 -10.47 -7.01 6.43
CA GLY A 960 -9.33 -7.75 6.97
C GLY A 960 -9.69 -9.12 7.56
N VAL A 961 -10.96 -9.49 7.64
CA VAL A 961 -11.43 -10.81 8.09
C VAL A 961 -11.90 -11.63 6.89
N SER A 962 -11.40 -12.86 6.79
CA SER A 962 -11.90 -13.85 5.84
C SER A 962 -12.62 -14.96 6.57
N VAL A 963 -13.67 -15.48 5.92
CA VAL A 963 -14.44 -16.62 6.39
C VAL A 963 -14.55 -17.68 5.30
N ARG A 964 -14.60 -18.95 5.71
CA ARG A 964 -14.91 -20.11 4.87
C ARG A 964 -15.96 -20.96 5.56
N ILE A 965 -16.84 -21.56 4.76
CA ILE A 965 -17.74 -22.62 5.21
C ILE A 965 -17.14 -23.92 4.70
N VAL A 966 -16.91 -24.87 5.59
CA VAL A 966 -16.32 -26.16 5.24
C VAL A 966 -17.19 -27.31 5.73
N ASP A 967 -17.09 -28.44 5.04
CA ASP A 967 -17.65 -29.68 5.53
C ASP A 967 -16.93 -30.07 6.85
N PRO A 968 -17.65 -30.39 7.94
CA PRO A 968 -17.06 -30.61 9.25
C PRO A 968 -16.22 -31.90 9.34
N GLU A 969 -16.37 -32.84 8.40
CA GLU A 969 -15.65 -34.12 8.40
C GLU A 969 -14.44 -34.07 7.46
N THR A 970 -14.68 -33.71 6.19
CA THR A 970 -13.69 -33.68 5.11
C THR A 970 -12.88 -32.39 5.07
N TRP A 971 -13.37 -31.31 5.69
CA TRP A 971 -12.80 -29.95 5.64
C TRP A 971 -12.74 -29.34 4.23
N ALA A 972 -13.45 -29.92 3.27
CA ALA A 972 -13.61 -29.35 1.94
C ALA A 972 -14.42 -28.05 2.01
N ILE A 973 -14.03 -27.04 1.23
CA ILE A 973 -14.77 -25.77 1.15
C ILE A 973 -16.11 -26.04 0.47
N LEU A 974 -17.19 -25.61 1.12
CA LEU A 974 -18.54 -25.73 0.58
C LEU A 974 -18.90 -24.52 -0.32
N PRO A 975 -19.68 -24.74 -1.38
CA PRO A 975 -20.17 -23.65 -2.23
C PRO A 975 -21.16 -22.75 -1.47
N PRO A 976 -21.43 -21.54 -1.99
CA PRO A 976 -22.38 -20.62 -1.37
C PRO A 976 -23.76 -21.24 -1.11
N GLY A 977 -24.37 -20.87 0.00
CA GLY A 977 -25.69 -21.34 0.44
C GLY A 977 -25.71 -22.69 1.16
N GLN A 978 -24.64 -23.49 1.11
CA GLN A 978 -24.55 -24.74 1.87
C GLN A 978 -24.13 -24.50 3.33
N SER A 979 -24.71 -25.27 4.26
CA SER A 979 -24.40 -25.20 5.69
C SER A 979 -23.17 -26.04 6.01
N GLY A 980 -22.25 -25.49 6.80
CA GLY A 980 -21.06 -26.21 7.28
C GLY A 980 -20.37 -25.47 8.42
N MET A 981 -19.22 -26.01 8.85
CA MET A 981 -18.40 -25.41 9.90
C MET A 981 -17.86 -24.06 9.45
N LEU A 982 -18.05 -23.03 10.29
CA LEU A 982 -17.50 -21.71 10.06
C LEU A 982 -16.03 -21.65 10.49
N LEU A 983 -15.17 -21.32 9.53
CA LEU A 983 -13.77 -21.01 9.75
C LEU A 983 -13.53 -19.51 9.62
N VAL A 984 -12.71 -18.95 10.50
CA VAL A 984 -12.36 -17.53 10.51
C VAL A 984 -10.85 -17.36 10.45
N LYS A 985 -10.39 -16.44 9.60
CA LYS A 985 -8.99 -16.06 9.52
C LYS A 985 -8.88 -14.55 9.43
N GLY A 986 -7.98 -13.99 10.22
CA GLY A 986 -7.76 -12.56 10.22
C GLY A 986 -6.81 -12.11 11.31
N PRO A 987 -6.42 -10.84 11.28
CA PRO A 987 -5.58 -10.23 12.31
C PRO A 987 -6.30 -10.09 13.66
N ASN A 988 -7.63 -10.22 13.68
CA ASN A 988 -8.48 -10.19 14.87
C ASN A 988 -8.50 -11.51 15.65
N VAL A 989 -7.93 -12.60 15.11
CA VAL A 989 -7.84 -13.89 15.80
C VAL A 989 -6.87 -13.79 16.98
N MET A 990 -7.22 -14.43 18.10
CA MET A 990 -6.45 -14.48 19.34
C MET A 990 -5.04 -15.04 19.15
N SER A 991 -4.16 -14.75 20.10
CA SER A 991 -2.83 -15.39 20.17
C SER A 991 -2.89 -16.84 20.66
N GLY A 992 -3.98 -17.24 21.32
CA GLY A 992 -4.19 -18.59 21.86
C GLY A 992 -4.89 -18.57 23.22
N TYR A 993 -5.05 -19.74 23.82
CA TYR A 993 -5.53 -19.90 25.20
C TYR A 993 -4.36 -19.91 26.19
N LEU A 994 -4.51 -19.18 27.30
CA LEU A 994 -3.48 -19.00 28.32
C LEU A 994 -3.07 -20.33 28.95
N GLY A 995 -1.80 -20.72 28.78
CA GLY A 995 -1.23 -21.95 29.34
C GLY A 995 -1.89 -23.24 28.83
N ARG A 996 -2.56 -23.19 27.67
CA ARG A 996 -3.35 -24.27 27.07
C ARG A 996 -3.06 -24.39 25.58
N GLU A 997 -1.82 -24.74 25.26
CA GLU A 997 -1.38 -25.00 23.88
C GLU A 997 -2.18 -26.15 23.25
N ASP A 998 -2.59 -27.14 24.05
CA ASP A 998 -3.44 -28.27 23.65
C ASP A 998 -4.79 -27.81 23.09
N LEU A 999 -5.46 -26.86 23.76
CA LEU A 999 -6.72 -26.29 23.31
C LEU A 999 -6.51 -25.34 22.13
N THR A 1000 -5.39 -24.63 22.11
CA THR A 1000 -5.04 -23.71 21.03
C THR A 1000 -4.84 -24.47 19.73
N ALA A 1001 -4.10 -25.59 19.77
CA ALA A 1001 -3.89 -26.46 18.61
C ALA A 1001 -5.19 -27.08 18.10
N LYS A 1002 -6.12 -27.45 18.99
CA LYS A 1002 -7.45 -27.97 18.61
C LYS A 1002 -8.37 -26.92 17.99
N ALA A 1003 -8.23 -25.66 18.38
CA ALA A 1003 -9.06 -24.57 17.90
C ALA A 1003 -8.55 -23.93 16.59
N MET A 1004 -7.36 -24.33 16.12
CA MET A 1004 -6.70 -23.75 14.96
C MET A 1004 -6.38 -24.83 13.92
N LYS A 1005 -6.63 -24.55 12.64
CA LYS A 1005 -6.27 -25.42 11.51
C LYS A 1005 -5.76 -24.59 10.33
N ASP A 1006 -4.53 -24.80 9.89
CA ASP A 1006 -3.90 -24.08 8.77
C ASP A 1006 -4.00 -22.54 8.85
N GLY A 1007 -3.91 -22.01 10.08
CA GLY A 1007 -4.05 -20.58 10.36
C GLY A 1007 -5.49 -20.06 10.36
N TRP A 1008 -6.49 -20.94 10.32
CA TRP A 1008 -7.91 -20.64 10.51
C TRP A 1008 -8.35 -21.04 11.92
N TYR A 1009 -9.13 -20.19 12.57
CA TYR A 1009 -9.83 -20.49 13.81
C TYR A 1009 -11.13 -21.24 13.50
N ILE A 1010 -11.38 -22.34 14.22
CA ILE A 1010 -12.58 -23.16 14.11
C ILE A 1010 -13.57 -22.65 15.16
N THR A 1011 -14.69 -22.04 14.74
CA THR A 1011 -15.61 -21.40 15.71
C THR A 1011 -16.46 -22.41 16.49
N GLY A 1012 -16.68 -23.59 15.91
CA GLY A 1012 -17.65 -24.57 16.43
C GLY A 1012 -19.09 -24.23 16.07
N ASP A 1013 -19.32 -23.23 15.20
CA ASP A 1013 -20.63 -22.80 14.75
C ASP A 1013 -20.87 -23.24 13.31
N ILE A 1014 -22.11 -23.63 13.02
CA ILE A 1014 -22.56 -24.01 11.68
C ILE A 1014 -23.18 -22.79 11.04
N ALA A 1015 -22.75 -22.48 9.81
CA ALA A 1015 -23.19 -21.30 9.10
C ALA A 1015 -23.30 -21.55 7.59
N THR A 1016 -24.01 -20.67 6.91
CA THR A 1016 -24.05 -20.57 5.45
C THR A 1016 -23.51 -19.22 5.02
N LEU A 1017 -22.79 -19.16 3.89
CA LEU A 1017 -22.38 -17.91 3.26
C LEU A 1017 -23.03 -17.81 1.89
N ASP A 1018 -23.74 -16.73 1.60
CA ASP A 1018 -24.34 -16.53 0.27
C ASP A 1018 -23.38 -15.93 -0.77
N ASP A 1019 -23.81 -15.85 -2.03
CA ASP A 1019 -23.03 -15.29 -3.15
C ASP A 1019 -22.61 -13.82 -2.90
N ASP A 1020 -23.44 -13.07 -2.20
CA ASP A 1020 -23.21 -11.67 -1.81
C ASP A 1020 -22.37 -11.56 -0.53
N GLY A 1021 -21.97 -12.68 0.07
CA GLY A 1021 -21.10 -12.79 1.24
C GLY A 1021 -21.75 -12.40 2.54
N PHE A 1022 -23.07 -12.41 2.63
CA PHE A 1022 -23.76 -12.36 3.91
C PHE A 1022 -23.69 -13.73 4.57
N LEU A 1023 -23.30 -13.71 5.85
CA LEU A 1023 -23.15 -14.88 6.68
C LEU A 1023 -24.43 -15.10 7.48
N THR A 1024 -24.90 -16.34 7.58
CA THR A 1024 -26.04 -16.71 8.43
C THR A 1024 -25.60 -17.82 9.36
N ILE A 1025 -25.75 -17.60 10.68
CA ILE A 1025 -25.48 -18.64 11.68
C ILE A 1025 -26.72 -19.51 11.79
N THR A 1026 -26.60 -20.80 11.50
CA THR A 1026 -27.73 -21.73 11.53
C THR A 1026 -27.86 -22.43 12.87
N ASP A 1027 -26.74 -22.86 13.46
CA ASP A 1027 -26.71 -23.48 14.79
C ASP A 1027 -25.26 -23.56 15.32
N ARG A 1028 -25.05 -24.16 16.50
CA ARG A 1028 -23.74 -24.45 17.08
C ARG A 1028 -23.53 -25.95 17.20
N LEU A 1029 -22.36 -26.48 16.84
CA LEU A 1029 -22.11 -27.93 16.82
C LEU A 1029 -22.38 -28.59 18.19
N SER A 1030 -22.11 -27.89 19.29
CA SER A 1030 -22.39 -28.37 20.65
C SER A 1030 -23.87 -28.38 21.05
N ARG A 1031 -24.74 -27.78 20.22
CA ARG A 1031 -26.19 -27.72 20.39
C ARG A 1031 -26.92 -28.68 19.44
N PHE A 1032 -26.21 -29.72 19.02
CA PHE A 1032 -26.82 -30.87 18.38
C PHE A 1032 -26.78 -32.04 19.34
N SER A 1033 -27.82 -32.86 19.30
CA SER A 1033 -27.74 -34.21 19.81
C SER A 1033 -27.59 -35.20 18.67
N LYS A 1034 -26.67 -36.14 18.81
CA LYS A 1034 -26.52 -37.24 17.86
C LYS A 1034 -27.46 -38.37 18.26
N ILE A 1035 -28.64 -38.40 17.65
CA ILE A 1035 -29.73 -39.33 17.99
C ILE A 1035 -29.91 -40.29 16.82
N GLY A 1036 -29.59 -41.57 17.02
CA GLY A 1036 -29.75 -42.60 15.98
C GLY A 1036 -28.91 -42.38 14.72
N GLY A 1037 -27.76 -41.70 14.84
CA GLY A 1037 -26.88 -41.38 13.72
C GLY A 1037 -27.15 -40.03 13.05
N GLU A 1038 -28.30 -39.40 13.31
CA GLU A 1038 -28.65 -38.07 12.81
C GLU A 1038 -28.30 -36.96 13.81
N MET A 1039 -27.99 -35.76 13.29
CA MET A 1039 -27.71 -34.56 14.09
C MET A 1039 -28.99 -33.76 14.29
N VAL A 1040 -29.55 -33.80 15.51
CA VAL A 1040 -30.77 -33.09 15.89
C VAL A 1040 -30.42 -31.72 16.49
N PRO A 1041 -30.71 -30.59 15.81
CA PRO A 1041 -30.42 -29.24 16.29
C PRO A 1041 -31.39 -28.81 17.40
N HIS A 1042 -30.86 -28.56 18.60
CA HIS A 1042 -31.64 -28.13 19.78
C HIS A 1042 -32.40 -26.82 19.51
N GLY A 1043 -31.77 -25.86 18.83
CA GLY A 1043 -32.38 -24.56 18.54
C GLY A 1043 -33.61 -24.64 17.64
N LYS A 1044 -33.64 -25.58 16.69
CA LYS A 1044 -34.81 -25.80 15.82
C LYS A 1044 -35.99 -26.37 16.61
N VAL A 1045 -35.72 -27.25 17.57
CA VAL A 1045 -36.74 -27.80 18.47
C VAL A 1045 -37.27 -26.72 19.41
N GLU A 1046 -36.38 -25.90 19.99
CA GLU A 1046 -36.77 -24.74 20.81
C GLU A 1046 -37.66 -23.77 20.03
N GLU A 1047 -37.27 -23.39 18.81
CA GLU A 1047 -38.04 -22.44 18.00
C GLU A 1047 -39.45 -22.96 17.69
N ALA A 1048 -39.58 -24.25 17.36
CA ALA A 1048 -40.87 -24.88 17.12
C ALA A 1048 -41.73 -24.98 18.38
N LEU A 1049 -41.14 -25.35 19.53
CA LEU A 1049 -41.83 -25.37 20.84
C LEU A 1049 -42.36 -23.98 21.20
N GLN A 1050 -41.58 -22.95 20.91
CA GLN A 1050 -41.94 -21.56 21.20
C GLN A 1050 -43.07 -21.04 20.34
N GLN A 1051 -43.06 -21.40 19.05
CA GLN A 1051 -44.16 -21.11 18.15
C GLN A 1051 -45.44 -21.84 18.57
N ALA A 1052 -45.33 -23.12 18.94
CA ALA A 1052 -46.47 -23.93 19.41
C ALA A 1052 -47.10 -23.36 20.70
N ALA A 1053 -46.28 -22.83 21.61
CA ALA A 1053 -46.74 -22.17 22.84
C ALA A 1053 -47.24 -20.73 22.64
N GLY A 1054 -47.06 -20.13 21.46
CA GLY A 1054 -47.37 -18.72 21.25
C GLY A 1054 -46.56 -17.76 22.13
N ALA A 1055 -45.40 -18.20 22.62
CA ALA A 1055 -44.62 -17.47 23.61
C ALA A 1055 -43.65 -16.46 22.96
N ASP A 1056 -43.66 -15.22 23.45
CA ASP A 1056 -42.76 -14.16 22.98
C ASP A 1056 -41.38 -14.13 23.68
N MET A 1057 -41.25 -14.82 24.82
CA MET A 1057 -39.99 -14.94 25.58
C MET A 1057 -39.49 -16.37 25.57
N GLN A 1058 -38.19 -16.56 25.79
CA GLN A 1058 -37.62 -17.90 25.95
C GLN A 1058 -38.23 -18.61 27.16
N VAL A 1059 -39.10 -19.60 26.93
CA VAL A 1059 -39.75 -20.41 27.97
C VAL A 1059 -39.46 -21.90 27.83
N PHE A 1060 -38.73 -22.30 26.77
CA PHE A 1060 -38.17 -23.65 26.62
C PHE A 1060 -36.66 -23.60 26.39
N ALA A 1061 -35.95 -24.56 26.96
CA ALA A 1061 -34.53 -24.80 26.73
C ALA A 1061 -34.28 -26.30 26.49
N VAL A 1062 -33.67 -26.65 25.37
CA VAL A 1062 -33.41 -28.02 24.94
C VAL A 1062 -31.94 -28.37 25.17
N THR A 1063 -31.69 -29.58 25.66
CA THR A 1063 -30.34 -30.14 25.83
C THR A 1063 -30.30 -31.64 25.50
N GLY A 1064 -29.11 -32.16 25.31
CA GLY A 1064 -28.84 -33.57 25.04
C GLY A 1064 -28.37 -34.32 26.27
N LEU A 1065 -29.00 -35.46 26.55
CA LEU A 1065 -28.61 -36.42 27.58
C LEU A 1065 -28.19 -37.76 26.95
N PRO A 1066 -27.25 -38.50 27.55
CA PRO A 1066 -26.91 -39.85 27.08
C PRO A 1066 -28.14 -40.78 27.07
N ASP A 1067 -28.23 -41.64 26.06
CA ASP A 1067 -29.26 -42.67 25.90
C ASP A 1067 -28.63 -43.96 25.35
N GLU A 1068 -28.79 -45.09 26.05
CA GLU A 1068 -28.13 -46.35 25.68
C GLU A 1068 -28.55 -46.90 24.31
N LYS A 1069 -29.76 -46.58 23.84
CA LYS A 1069 -30.30 -47.11 22.58
C LYS A 1069 -30.03 -46.19 21.39
N LYS A 1070 -30.08 -44.88 21.60
CA LYS A 1070 -30.01 -43.87 20.52
C LYS A 1070 -28.71 -43.05 20.54
N GLY A 1071 -27.81 -43.31 21.48
CA GLY A 1071 -26.62 -42.50 21.74
C GLY A 1071 -26.96 -41.32 22.64
N GLU A 1072 -27.83 -40.44 22.16
CA GLU A 1072 -28.39 -39.32 22.95
C GLU A 1072 -29.92 -39.25 22.83
N ARG A 1073 -30.55 -38.58 23.80
CA ARG A 1073 -31.96 -38.19 23.80
C ARG A 1073 -32.10 -36.70 24.17
N LEU A 1074 -33.18 -36.08 23.74
CA LEU A 1074 -33.49 -34.70 24.11
C LEU A 1074 -34.05 -34.63 25.54
N ALA A 1075 -33.79 -33.50 26.20
CA ALA A 1075 -34.44 -33.07 27.43
C ALA A 1075 -34.81 -31.59 27.31
N VAL A 1076 -35.98 -31.20 27.84
CA VAL A 1076 -36.54 -29.85 27.70
C VAL A 1076 -36.84 -29.27 29.08
N LEU A 1077 -36.20 -28.17 29.45
CA LEU A 1077 -36.64 -27.36 30.59
C LEU A 1077 -37.71 -26.38 30.11
N TYR A 1078 -38.78 -26.19 30.90
CA TYR A 1078 -39.83 -25.22 30.57
C TYR A 1078 -40.35 -24.45 31.79
N THR A 1079 -40.85 -23.22 31.56
CA THR A 1079 -41.34 -22.33 32.63
C THR A 1079 -42.84 -22.03 32.54
N ILE A 1080 -43.54 -22.58 31.53
CA ILE A 1080 -44.99 -22.43 31.40
C ILE A 1080 -45.73 -23.37 32.36
N ASP A 1081 -47.03 -23.13 32.53
CA ASP A 1081 -47.89 -24.02 33.31
C ASP A 1081 -47.99 -25.41 32.64
N GLU A 1082 -47.88 -26.47 33.44
CA GLU A 1082 -47.89 -27.86 32.99
C GLU A 1082 -49.22 -28.22 32.30
N ALA A 1083 -50.32 -27.57 32.70
CA ALA A 1083 -51.63 -27.76 32.10
C ALA A 1083 -51.67 -27.44 30.58
N GLY A 1084 -50.82 -26.53 30.10
CA GLY A 1084 -50.73 -26.15 28.68
C GLY A 1084 -49.84 -27.05 27.83
N LEU A 1085 -49.05 -27.95 28.45
CA LEU A 1085 -48.08 -28.78 27.74
C LEU A 1085 -48.70 -29.75 26.72
N PRO A 1086 -49.85 -30.43 26.98
CA PRO A 1086 -50.46 -31.34 26.01
C PRO A 1086 -50.82 -30.67 24.68
N GLU A 1087 -51.43 -29.48 24.72
CA GLU A 1087 -51.82 -28.71 23.52
C GLU A 1087 -50.58 -28.29 22.70
N ILE A 1088 -49.49 -27.95 23.39
CA ILE A 1088 -48.22 -27.57 22.75
C ILE A 1088 -47.58 -28.76 22.06
N LEU A 1089 -47.63 -29.95 22.67
CA LEU A 1089 -47.12 -31.19 22.06
C LEU A 1089 -47.92 -31.59 20.81
N GLU A 1090 -49.25 -31.42 20.82
CA GLU A 1090 -50.09 -31.64 19.64
C GLU A 1090 -49.72 -30.68 18.50
N LYS A 1091 -49.59 -29.38 18.80
CA LYS A 1091 -49.15 -28.37 17.82
C LYS A 1091 -47.74 -28.64 17.31
N LEU A 1092 -46.84 -29.09 18.17
CA LEU A 1092 -45.46 -29.45 17.80
C LEU A 1092 -45.43 -30.67 16.88
N ALA A 1093 -46.22 -31.70 17.16
CA ALA A 1093 -46.35 -32.87 16.29
C ALA A 1093 -46.92 -32.49 14.90
N ALA A 1094 -47.82 -31.51 14.85
CA ALA A 1094 -48.36 -30.96 13.61
C ALA A 1094 -47.41 -29.98 12.88
N SER A 1095 -46.25 -29.63 13.44
CA SER A 1095 -45.34 -28.60 12.89
C SER A 1095 -44.48 -29.06 11.71
N GLY A 1096 -44.57 -30.33 11.32
CA GLY A 1096 -43.80 -30.91 10.20
C GLY A 1096 -42.33 -31.18 10.52
N LEU A 1097 -41.93 -31.18 11.79
CA LEU A 1097 -40.60 -31.61 12.22
C LEU A 1097 -40.43 -33.14 12.06
N PRO A 1098 -39.21 -33.64 11.77
CA PRO A 1098 -38.93 -35.08 11.76
C PRO A 1098 -39.25 -35.72 13.11
N ASN A 1099 -39.71 -36.98 13.12
CA ASN A 1099 -40.07 -37.69 14.36
C ASN A 1099 -38.92 -37.75 15.38
N LEU A 1100 -37.67 -37.78 14.93
CA LEU A 1100 -36.49 -37.77 15.81
C LEU A 1100 -36.29 -36.44 16.56
N PHE A 1101 -36.94 -35.36 16.13
CA PHE A 1101 -36.81 -34.02 16.69
C PHE A 1101 -37.88 -33.75 17.75
N LEU A 1102 -38.91 -34.60 17.84
CA LEU A 1102 -40.03 -34.47 18.77
C LEU A 1102 -39.65 -35.08 20.13
N PRO A 1103 -39.46 -34.27 21.20
CA PRO A 1103 -39.18 -34.80 22.53
C PRO A 1103 -40.43 -35.48 23.10
N ALA A 1104 -40.25 -36.61 23.78
CA ALA A 1104 -41.35 -37.31 24.46
C ALA A 1104 -41.77 -36.54 25.73
N ARG A 1105 -43.03 -36.70 26.19
CA ARG A 1105 -43.55 -35.99 27.36
C ARG A 1105 -42.69 -36.18 28.62
N ASN A 1106 -42.13 -37.37 28.82
CA ASN A 1106 -41.25 -37.70 29.95
C ASN A 1106 -39.84 -37.06 29.87
N GLN A 1107 -39.56 -36.25 28.84
CA GLN A 1107 -38.33 -35.50 28.66
C GLN A 1107 -38.48 -34.02 29.04
N PHE A 1108 -39.69 -33.58 29.41
CA PHE A 1108 -39.98 -32.21 29.82
C PHE A 1108 -39.86 -32.08 31.35
N VAL A 1109 -39.22 -31.00 31.81
CA VAL A 1109 -38.99 -30.70 33.22
C VAL A 1109 -39.39 -29.25 33.48
N GLN A 1110 -40.38 -29.04 34.35
CA GLN A 1110 -40.80 -27.71 34.76
C GLN A 1110 -39.77 -27.07 35.69
N VAL A 1111 -39.45 -25.79 35.47
CA VAL A 1111 -38.56 -24.97 36.30
C VAL A 1111 -39.15 -23.58 36.50
N ASP A 1112 -38.86 -22.93 37.62
CA ASP A 1112 -39.37 -21.58 37.91
C ASP A 1112 -38.80 -20.52 36.95
N ALA A 1113 -37.53 -20.69 36.55
CA ALA A 1113 -36.86 -19.82 35.60
C ALA A 1113 -35.80 -20.59 34.81
N LEU A 1114 -35.59 -20.22 33.55
CA LEU A 1114 -34.48 -20.76 32.76
C LEU A 1114 -33.13 -20.23 33.29
N PRO A 1115 -32.11 -21.09 33.44
CA PRO A 1115 -30.77 -20.65 33.83
C PRO A 1115 -30.16 -19.69 32.80
N ILE A 1116 -29.79 -18.48 33.22
CA ILE A 1116 -29.16 -17.46 32.36
C ILE A 1116 -27.84 -16.97 32.96
N LEU A 1117 -26.86 -16.70 32.10
CA LEU A 1117 -25.58 -16.08 32.44
C LEU A 1117 -25.75 -14.56 32.57
N GLY A 1118 -24.85 -13.89 33.29
CA GLY A 1118 -24.84 -12.42 33.40
C GLY A 1118 -24.60 -11.66 32.08
N THR A 1119 -24.40 -12.38 30.98
CA THR A 1119 -24.34 -11.84 29.61
C THR A 1119 -25.70 -11.79 28.91
N GLY A 1120 -26.76 -12.37 29.50
CA GLY A 1120 -28.08 -12.55 28.89
C GLY A 1120 -28.30 -13.94 28.27
N LYS A 1121 -27.21 -14.69 27.99
CA LYS A 1121 -27.28 -16.01 27.35
C LYS A 1121 -27.82 -17.09 28.28
N LEU A 1122 -28.48 -18.09 27.71
CA LEU A 1122 -28.85 -19.33 28.40
C LEU A 1122 -27.60 -20.06 28.94
N ASP A 1123 -27.61 -20.42 30.22
CA ASP A 1123 -26.59 -21.25 30.85
C ASP A 1123 -26.82 -22.72 30.50
N LEU A 1124 -26.31 -23.14 29.35
CA LEU A 1124 -26.45 -24.51 28.84
C LEU A 1124 -25.95 -25.59 29.81
N ARG A 1125 -24.97 -25.26 30.67
CA ARG A 1125 -24.52 -26.20 31.71
C ARG A 1125 -25.52 -26.30 32.82
N GLY A 1126 -26.01 -25.16 33.31
CA GLY A 1126 -27.11 -25.10 34.26
C GLY A 1126 -28.32 -25.89 33.76
N VAL A 1127 -28.69 -25.70 32.49
CA VAL A 1127 -29.77 -26.44 31.83
C VAL A 1127 -29.51 -27.94 31.84
N LYS A 1128 -28.33 -28.39 31.38
CA LYS A 1128 -27.99 -29.82 31.31
C LYS A 1128 -27.91 -30.46 32.71
N ARG A 1129 -27.34 -29.75 33.69
CA ARG A 1129 -27.24 -30.19 35.08
C ARG A 1129 -28.63 -30.39 35.70
N ILE A 1130 -29.52 -29.38 35.58
CA ILE A 1130 -30.89 -29.47 36.11
C ILE A 1130 -31.66 -30.59 35.40
N ALA A 1131 -31.53 -30.71 34.08
CA ALA A 1131 -32.16 -31.78 33.32
C ALA A 1131 -31.68 -33.17 33.76
N MET A 1132 -30.36 -33.35 33.98
CA MET A 1132 -29.80 -34.60 34.51
C MET A 1132 -30.31 -34.91 35.92
N GLU A 1133 -30.25 -33.95 36.84
CA GLU A 1133 -30.68 -34.14 38.23
C GLU A 1133 -32.18 -34.51 38.33
N ARG A 1134 -33.04 -33.79 37.60
CA ARG A 1134 -34.50 -33.97 37.67
C ARG A 1134 -34.99 -35.21 36.93
N LEU A 1135 -34.40 -35.53 35.77
CA LEU A 1135 -34.78 -36.73 35.01
C LEU A 1135 -34.16 -38.01 35.56
N ALA A 1136 -33.06 -37.94 36.31
CA ALA A 1136 -32.52 -39.08 37.06
C ALA A 1136 -33.31 -39.38 38.35
N ALA A 1137 -33.81 -38.34 39.04
CA ALA A 1137 -34.66 -38.51 40.22
C ALA A 1137 -36.05 -39.10 39.89
N GLY A 1138 -36.55 -38.88 38.66
CA GLY A 1138 -37.80 -39.47 38.18
C GLY A 1138 -37.72 -40.96 37.82
N SER A 1139 -36.52 -41.53 37.64
CA SER A 1139 -36.32 -42.96 37.33
C SER A 1139 -36.27 -43.88 38.55
N THR A 1140 -36.30 -43.35 39.77
CA THR A 1140 -36.28 -44.14 41.03
C THR A 1140 -37.67 -44.47 41.58
N HIS A 1141 -38.74 -44.06 40.91
CA HIS A 1141 -40.14 -44.42 41.24
C HIS A 1141 -40.89 -44.91 40.00
N GLY A 1142 -40.33 -45.94 39.34
CA GLY A 1142 -41.00 -46.75 38.33
C GLY A 1142 -41.21 -48.16 38.83
#